data_AF-A0A251U4X0-F1
#
_entry.id   AF-A0A251U4X0-F1
#
_cell.length_a   1.000
_cell.length_b   1.000
_cell.length_c   1.000
_cell.angle_alpha   90.00
_cell.angle_beta   90.00
_cell.angle_gamma   90.00
#
_symmetry.space_group_name_H-M   'P 1'
#
loop_
_entity.id
_entity.type
_entity.pdbx_description
1 polymer ?
#
loop_
_entity_poly.entity_id
_entity_poly.type
_entity_poly.pdbx_seq_one_letter_code
_entity_poly.pdbx_strand_id
1 'polypeptide(L)'
;MVWIGIYIAIASLFCILPMLADLLHGFKTKKLWFPCKYFTLNAASLTVIAIAMKLPVDLNNSMPNNVDQAAKLGSLAFMCTMMANLLPSLATMDSKELLTNIIALGVLVITLVVNVCIQIRTGVVSNNHDGPYYTHVSYKNWLIALIYVAMLFMLLVIHTCLALMIITSKQIVESKYKARRETALVDLELQQPGRDTVEKLKQHVSNHWIMAGTGSPQFMAVCSATTSASGVICFSSTALHVVIMLYTRPYMKLYGSDYKWSVLMILITQFTGVILGTIAPLLRCFASLSFEVSIKWIWNHIRVFKVEGYYTQKLSDWKYDSVPLKLSSRRCKIVFQYLKVLILILSIGIQKTVLVACKMIALIPIFFVIGVMCCFHCWKSLKVLMSIASYNVSVETPSQLQRNKNLSQYVLQLQDDMELAERTLKSILKSVTNLIQSAEKQQPNNLIKLLGESSGFEGVGKYDLHQVSEQMYVDCWSLPVATLTAIAISLPNIQKSMTDRLLKCVSEGLTYVKHIEESLNATDEYISSQKAARMLWLEIEVCHKWLGINLQTPAHETNATKEIVQWFCNTAENMVSELESKKMKGSDDSSVYISVSANSMYRITQTILASNHAHIDQVSQEELFEQLSSMISHILAACLTNLPRVKAMKCHTSVIEKREESVHVAAQLLGETMQIINSLQDRELPSLNPDELPFIDKWRDCFLHPSP
;
A
#
# COMPACT_ATOMS: atom_id res chain seq x y z
N MET A 1 -28.85 31.19 -0.67
CA MET A 1 -28.61 29.98 -1.49
C MET A 1 -27.36 30.07 -2.39
N VAL A 2 -26.98 31.24 -2.95
CA VAL A 2 -25.76 31.38 -3.78
C VAL A 2 -24.47 30.84 -3.12
N TRP A 3 -24.17 31.21 -1.87
CA TRP A 3 -23.01 30.70 -1.12
C TRP A 3 -23.03 29.17 -0.95
N ILE A 4 -24.24 28.60 -0.79
CA ILE A 4 -24.42 27.15 -0.73
C ILE A 4 -24.10 26.53 -2.09
N GLY A 5 -24.48 27.16 -3.20
CA GLY A 5 -24.11 26.67 -4.52
C GLY A 5 -22.60 26.73 -4.80
N ILE A 6 -21.91 27.77 -4.34
CA ILE A 6 -20.44 27.84 -4.37
C ILE A 6 -19.84 26.70 -3.53
N TYR A 7 -20.39 26.43 -2.35
CA TYR A 7 -19.96 25.33 -1.50
C TYR A 7 -20.13 23.95 -2.18
N ILE A 8 -21.23 23.73 -2.90
CA ILE A 8 -21.46 22.51 -3.71
C ILE A 8 -20.40 22.39 -4.81
N ALA A 9 -20.09 23.48 -5.53
CA ALA A 9 -19.09 23.48 -6.58
C ALA A 9 -17.68 23.17 -6.03
N ILE A 10 -17.30 23.77 -4.89
CA ILE A 10 -16.04 23.50 -4.21
C ILE A 10 -15.97 22.04 -3.74
N ALA A 11 -17.02 21.51 -3.10
CA ALA A 11 -17.07 20.10 -2.71
C ALA A 11 -16.94 19.17 -3.93
N SER A 12 -17.56 19.53 -5.05
CA SER A 12 -17.43 18.78 -6.30
C SER A 12 -15.97 18.77 -6.80
N LEU A 13 -15.25 19.89 -6.70
CA LEU A 13 -13.82 19.97 -7.03
C LEU A 13 -12.97 19.06 -6.12
N PHE A 14 -13.28 19.01 -4.81
CA PHE A 14 -12.63 18.10 -3.87
C PHE A 14 -12.88 16.61 -4.17
N CYS A 15 -13.94 16.26 -4.91
CA CYS A 15 -14.10 14.90 -5.45
C CYS A 15 -13.29 14.70 -6.75
N ILE A 16 -13.18 15.72 -7.60
CA ILE A 16 -12.53 15.63 -8.92
C ILE A 16 -11.01 15.50 -8.79
N LEU A 17 -10.38 16.28 -7.91
CA LEU A 17 -8.91 16.30 -7.79
C LEU A 17 -8.34 14.92 -7.38
N PRO A 18 -8.88 14.21 -6.37
CA PRO A 18 -8.43 12.86 -6.04
C PRO A 18 -8.69 11.84 -7.16
N MET A 19 -9.85 11.91 -7.85
CA MET A 19 -10.11 11.04 -9.01
C MET A 19 -9.07 11.24 -10.12
N LEU A 20 -8.67 12.48 -10.39
CA LEU A 20 -7.65 12.80 -11.38
C LEU A 20 -6.25 12.36 -10.91
N ALA A 21 -5.95 12.50 -9.62
CA ALA A 21 -4.69 12.01 -9.05
C ALA A 21 -4.55 10.48 -9.21
N ASP A 22 -5.63 9.73 -8.99
CA ASP A 22 -5.67 8.28 -9.23
C ASP A 22 -5.48 7.92 -10.71
N LEU A 23 -6.10 8.68 -11.61
CA LEU A 23 -5.93 8.51 -13.06
C LEU A 23 -4.45 8.72 -13.47
N LEU A 24 -3.85 9.82 -13.04
CA LEU A 24 -2.44 10.15 -13.33
C LEU A 24 -1.48 9.13 -12.71
N HIS A 25 -1.78 8.68 -11.49
CA HIS A 25 -1.00 7.65 -10.82
C HIS A 25 -1.03 6.33 -11.59
N GLY A 26 -2.20 5.89 -12.04
CA GLY A 26 -2.34 4.66 -12.84
C GLY A 26 -1.55 4.69 -14.15
N PHE A 27 -1.53 5.85 -14.83
CA PHE A 27 -0.68 6.05 -16.01
C PHE A 27 0.82 5.99 -15.67
N LYS A 28 1.25 6.67 -14.60
CA LYS A 28 2.65 6.68 -14.15
C LYS A 28 3.14 5.29 -13.78
N THR A 29 2.32 4.50 -13.10
CA THR A 29 2.67 3.13 -12.68
C THR A 29 2.44 2.08 -13.77
N LYS A 30 1.92 2.46 -14.95
CA LYS A 30 1.53 1.55 -16.04
C LYS A 30 0.57 0.44 -15.57
N LYS A 31 -0.25 0.71 -14.54
CA LYS A 31 -1.26 -0.22 -14.02
C LYS A 31 -2.58 0.08 -14.74
N LEU A 32 -2.94 -0.74 -15.74
CA LEU A 32 -4.14 -0.55 -16.58
C LEU A 32 -5.46 -0.56 -15.81
N TRP A 33 -5.44 -1.05 -14.57
CA TRP A 33 -6.60 -1.11 -13.70
C TRP A 33 -6.81 0.14 -12.82
N PHE A 34 -5.92 1.13 -12.90
CA PHE A 34 -5.98 2.41 -12.18
C PHE A 34 -6.30 2.24 -10.68
N PRO A 35 -5.30 1.92 -9.84
CA PRO A 35 -5.53 1.74 -8.41
C PRO A 35 -6.09 3.01 -7.77
N CYS A 36 -7.09 2.86 -6.90
CA CYS A 36 -7.66 3.97 -6.12
C CYS A 36 -6.84 4.16 -4.84
N LYS A 37 -5.92 5.12 -4.87
CA LYS A 37 -5.09 5.50 -3.72
C LYS A 37 -5.60 6.79 -3.07
N TYR A 38 -6.06 7.75 -3.86
CA TYR A 38 -6.45 9.08 -3.41
C TYR A 38 -7.98 9.23 -3.25
N PHE A 39 -8.78 8.73 -4.19
CA PHE A 39 -10.24 8.76 -4.10
C PHE A 39 -10.77 7.45 -3.50
N THR A 40 -10.67 7.34 -2.18
CA THR A 40 -11.11 6.16 -1.43
C THR A 40 -12.46 6.42 -0.76
N LEU A 41 -13.30 5.39 -0.70
CA LEU A 41 -14.59 5.47 0.00
C LEU A 41 -14.33 5.40 1.51
N ASN A 42 -14.61 6.47 2.24
CA ASN A 42 -14.48 6.57 3.69
C ASN A 42 -15.44 7.63 4.21
N ALA A 43 -15.47 7.85 5.53
CA ALA A 43 -16.37 8.84 6.15
C ALA A 43 -16.16 10.27 5.60
N ALA A 44 -14.92 10.67 5.33
CA ALA A 44 -14.61 12.00 4.82
C ALA A 44 -15.10 12.16 3.37
N SER A 45 -14.79 11.22 2.47
CA SER A 45 -15.24 11.27 1.08
C SER A 45 -16.76 11.17 0.96
N LEU A 46 -17.42 10.34 1.77
CA LEU A 46 -18.88 10.27 1.84
C LEU A 46 -19.52 11.61 2.25
N THR A 47 -18.90 12.33 3.20
CA THR A 47 -19.38 13.65 3.62
C THR A 47 -19.26 14.68 2.50
N VAL A 48 -18.12 14.70 1.79
CA VAL A 48 -17.90 15.59 0.65
C VAL A 48 -18.87 15.27 -0.49
N ILE A 49 -19.11 13.99 -0.78
CA ILE A 49 -20.09 13.53 -1.78
C ILE A 49 -21.50 13.99 -1.40
N ALA A 50 -21.89 13.84 -0.13
CA ALA A 50 -23.21 14.29 0.33
C ALA A 50 -23.41 15.79 0.12
N ILE A 51 -22.37 16.60 0.34
CA ILE A 51 -22.39 18.05 0.07
C ILE A 51 -22.50 18.30 -1.44
N ALA A 52 -21.70 17.62 -2.26
CA ALA A 52 -21.75 17.75 -3.72
C ALA A 52 -23.12 17.35 -4.30
N MET A 53 -23.82 16.41 -3.64
CA MET A 53 -25.15 15.90 -4.03
C MET A 53 -26.31 16.68 -3.42
N LYS A 54 -26.05 17.84 -2.79
CA LYS A 54 -27.11 18.65 -2.18
C LYS A 54 -28.16 19.11 -3.19
N LEU A 55 -27.76 19.42 -4.43
CA LEU A 55 -28.64 19.94 -5.47
C LEU A 55 -29.82 18.99 -5.82
N PRO A 56 -29.59 17.69 -6.12
CA PRO A 56 -30.68 16.73 -6.34
C PRO A 56 -31.42 16.29 -5.06
N VAL A 57 -30.88 16.58 -3.87
CA VAL A 57 -31.53 16.30 -2.58
C VAL A 57 -32.46 17.43 -2.13
N ASP A 58 -32.32 18.63 -2.71
CA ASP A 58 -33.09 19.81 -2.34
C ASP A 58 -34.54 19.76 -2.86
N LEU A 59 -35.47 19.49 -1.94
CA LEU A 59 -36.91 19.46 -2.19
C LEU A 59 -37.59 20.83 -2.07
N ASN A 60 -36.94 21.80 -1.41
CA ASN A 60 -37.61 23.04 -0.99
C ASN A 60 -37.44 24.18 -1.98
N ASN A 61 -36.35 24.18 -2.76
CA ASN A 61 -36.06 25.26 -3.71
C ASN A 61 -36.52 24.90 -5.14
N SER A 62 -37.29 25.80 -5.75
CA SER A 62 -37.75 25.65 -7.13
C SER A 62 -36.60 25.77 -8.12
N MET A 63 -36.60 24.93 -9.15
CA MET A 63 -35.55 24.86 -10.19
C MET A 63 -36.17 24.80 -11.60
N PRO A 64 -36.89 25.84 -12.03
CA PRO A 64 -37.78 25.74 -13.19
C PRO A 64 -37.06 25.84 -14.54
N ASN A 65 -35.88 26.48 -14.61
CA ASN A 65 -35.24 26.76 -15.89
C ASN A 65 -34.37 25.58 -16.38
N ASN A 66 -34.11 25.56 -17.69
CA ASN A 66 -33.33 24.51 -18.36
C ASN A 66 -31.94 24.28 -17.73
N VAL A 67 -31.24 25.36 -17.35
CA VAL A 67 -29.93 25.27 -16.68
C VAL A 67 -30.05 24.65 -15.28
N ASP A 68 -31.11 24.98 -14.55
CA ASP A 68 -31.35 24.43 -13.21
C ASP A 68 -31.64 22.92 -13.27
N GLN A 69 -32.47 22.49 -14.24
CA GLN A 69 -32.76 21.07 -14.48
C GLN A 69 -31.54 20.30 -14.98
N ALA A 70 -30.76 20.89 -15.89
CA ALA A 70 -29.52 20.29 -16.38
C ALA A 70 -28.48 20.12 -15.26
N ALA A 71 -28.38 21.07 -14.33
CA ALA A 71 -27.51 20.96 -13.17
C ALA A 71 -27.94 19.83 -12.23
N LYS A 72 -29.25 19.70 -11.94
CA LYS A 72 -29.80 18.59 -11.13
C LYS A 72 -29.51 17.23 -11.76
N LEU A 73 -29.79 17.07 -13.06
CA LEU A 73 -29.51 15.84 -13.80
C LEU A 73 -28.00 15.57 -13.91
N GLY A 74 -27.19 16.62 -14.06
CA GLY A 74 -25.73 16.55 -14.07
C GLY A 74 -25.14 16.09 -12.75
N SER A 75 -25.72 16.48 -11.61
CA SER A 75 -25.33 15.95 -10.31
C SER A 75 -25.56 14.44 -10.21
N LEU A 76 -26.66 13.91 -10.79
CA LEU A 76 -26.89 12.46 -10.83
C LEU A 76 -25.87 11.74 -11.71
N ALA A 77 -25.52 12.33 -12.87
CA ALA A 77 -24.47 11.80 -13.73
C ALA A 77 -23.11 11.78 -13.01
N PHE A 78 -22.79 12.85 -12.28
CA PHE A 78 -21.58 12.98 -11.48
C PHE A 78 -21.53 11.95 -10.35
N MET A 79 -22.66 11.67 -9.69
CA MET A 79 -22.76 10.59 -8.71
C MET A 79 -22.45 9.23 -9.32
N CYS A 80 -23.01 8.90 -10.50
CA CYS A 80 -22.68 7.67 -11.20
C CYS A 80 -21.17 7.56 -11.48
N THR A 81 -20.54 8.65 -11.93
CA THR A 81 -19.10 8.70 -12.20
C THR A 81 -18.26 8.52 -10.92
N MET A 82 -18.66 9.16 -9.81
CA MET A 82 -17.97 9.00 -8.52
C MET A 82 -18.09 7.55 -8.02
N MET A 83 -19.29 6.96 -8.02
CA MET A 83 -19.50 5.56 -7.63
C MET A 83 -18.65 4.61 -8.48
N ALA A 84 -18.59 4.80 -9.80
CA ALA A 84 -17.76 3.97 -10.67
C ALA A 84 -16.26 4.09 -10.34
N ASN A 85 -15.80 5.26 -9.90
CA ASN A 85 -14.42 5.47 -9.47
C ASN A 85 -14.12 4.97 -8.05
N LEU A 86 -15.11 4.92 -7.15
CA LEU A 86 -14.91 4.39 -5.79
C LEU A 86 -14.86 2.86 -5.75
N LEU A 87 -15.36 2.19 -6.79
CA LEU A 87 -15.51 0.74 -6.82
C LEU A 87 -14.21 -0.04 -6.49
N PRO A 88 -13.01 0.33 -7.02
CA PRO A 88 -11.76 -0.37 -6.67
C PRO A 88 -11.32 -0.16 -5.22
N SER A 89 -11.74 0.94 -4.58
CA SER A 89 -11.34 1.24 -3.19
C SER A 89 -11.92 0.23 -2.18
N LEU A 90 -13.04 -0.43 -2.50
CA LEU A 90 -13.64 -1.47 -1.64
C LEU A 90 -12.66 -2.61 -1.34
N ALA A 91 -11.75 -2.91 -2.27
CA ALA A 91 -10.79 -3.99 -2.12
C ALA A 91 -9.55 -3.61 -1.28
N THR A 92 -9.42 -2.33 -0.90
CA THR A 92 -8.31 -1.83 -0.05
C THR A 92 -8.64 -1.85 1.44
N MET A 93 -9.93 -1.85 1.79
CA MET A 93 -10.43 -1.68 3.16
C MET A 93 -10.42 -2.99 3.92
N ASP A 94 -10.34 -2.94 5.24
CA ASP A 94 -10.62 -4.11 6.08
C ASP A 94 -12.11 -4.53 5.98
N SER A 95 -12.44 -5.76 6.40
CA SER A 95 -13.80 -6.30 6.24
C SER A 95 -14.88 -5.53 7.04
N LYS A 96 -14.53 -4.93 8.18
CA LYS A 96 -15.46 -4.17 9.03
C LYS A 96 -15.67 -2.77 8.46
N GLU A 97 -14.58 -2.10 8.11
CA GLU A 97 -14.56 -0.80 7.42
C GLU A 97 -15.38 -0.89 6.12
N LEU A 98 -15.12 -1.90 5.29
CA LEU A 98 -15.85 -2.17 4.05
C LEU A 98 -17.37 -2.23 4.28
N LEU A 99 -17.82 -2.99 5.29
CA LEU A 99 -19.25 -3.10 5.59
C LEU A 99 -19.83 -1.75 6.03
N THR A 100 -19.16 -1.02 6.92
CA THR A 100 -19.63 0.27 7.40
C THR A 100 -19.71 1.32 6.28
N ASN A 101 -18.70 1.37 5.41
CA ASN A 101 -18.63 2.31 4.30
C ASN A 101 -19.70 1.99 3.24
N ILE A 102 -19.99 0.72 2.98
CA ILE A 102 -21.06 0.31 2.04
C ILE A 102 -22.45 0.59 2.59
N ILE A 103 -22.69 0.40 3.89
CA ILE A 103 -23.95 0.78 4.52
C ILE A 103 -24.15 2.29 4.40
N ALA A 104 -23.13 3.09 4.70
CA ALA A 104 -23.20 4.54 4.62
C ALA A 104 -23.42 5.04 3.18
N LEU A 105 -22.72 4.46 2.19
CA LEU A 105 -22.96 4.73 0.77
C LEU A 105 -24.38 4.35 0.36
N GLY A 106 -24.90 3.22 0.85
CA GLY A 106 -26.27 2.78 0.60
C GLY A 106 -27.31 3.76 1.13
N VAL A 107 -27.16 4.23 2.36
CA VAL A 107 -28.05 5.25 2.95
C VAL A 107 -28.04 6.52 2.10
N LEU A 108 -26.86 6.98 1.69
CA LEU A 108 -26.72 8.19 0.88
C LEU A 108 -27.43 8.05 -0.49
N VAL A 109 -27.17 6.95 -1.21
CA VAL A 109 -27.75 6.72 -2.54
C VAL A 109 -29.26 6.49 -2.46
N ILE A 110 -29.75 5.75 -1.47
CA ILE A 110 -31.19 5.53 -1.27
C ILE A 110 -31.88 6.86 -0.97
N THR A 111 -31.29 7.70 -0.10
CA THR A 111 -31.82 9.04 0.22
C THR A 111 -31.91 9.91 -1.04
N LEU A 112 -30.83 9.92 -1.84
CA LEU A 112 -30.80 10.62 -3.12
C LEU A 112 -31.91 10.13 -4.07
N VAL A 113 -32.03 8.81 -4.26
CA VAL A 113 -33.04 8.20 -5.14
C VAL A 113 -34.46 8.54 -4.69
N VAL A 114 -34.76 8.41 -3.40
CA VAL A 114 -36.09 8.72 -2.84
C VAL A 114 -36.44 10.18 -3.08
N ASN A 115 -35.51 11.11 -2.84
CA ASN A 115 -35.73 12.53 -3.06
C ASN A 115 -35.99 12.86 -4.54
N VAL A 116 -35.25 12.24 -5.46
CA VAL A 116 -35.50 12.40 -6.91
C VAL A 116 -36.87 11.83 -7.30
N CYS A 117 -37.27 10.67 -6.78
CA CYS A 117 -38.59 10.09 -7.01
C CYS A 117 -39.73 10.99 -6.51
N ILE A 118 -39.56 11.62 -5.34
CA ILE A 118 -40.52 12.60 -4.81
C ILE A 118 -40.60 13.81 -5.76
N GLN A 119 -39.47 14.31 -6.25
CA GLN A 119 -39.44 15.45 -7.19
C GLN A 119 -40.09 15.12 -8.55
N ILE A 120 -39.97 13.89 -9.02
CA ILE A 120 -40.67 13.41 -10.22
C ILE A 120 -42.18 13.42 -9.98
N ARG A 121 -42.65 12.86 -8.85
CA ARG A 121 -44.08 12.77 -8.53
C ARG A 121 -44.74 14.13 -8.28
N THR A 122 -44.01 15.06 -7.67
CA THR A 122 -44.49 16.42 -7.35
C THR A 122 -44.43 17.36 -8.55
N GLY A 123 -43.96 16.92 -9.72
CA GLY A 123 -43.87 17.74 -10.93
C GLY A 123 -42.70 18.72 -10.95
N VAL A 124 -41.90 18.79 -9.88
CA VAL A 124 -40.70 19.65 -9.77
C VAL A 124 -39.63 19.32 -10.82
N VAL A 125 -39.61 18.07 -11.30
CA VAL A 125 -38.70 17.61 -12.39
C VAL A 125 -39.39 17.59 -13.77
N SER A 126 -40.71 17.80 -13.88
CA SER A 126 -41.43 18.07 -15.15
C SER A 126 -42.96 18.03 -14.98
N ASN A 127 -43.62 19.17 -15.10
CA ASN A 127 -44.70 19.38 -16.07
C ASN A 127 -44.82 20.88 -16.33
N ASN A 128 -44.45 21.32 -17.53
CA ASN A 128 -44.90 22.61 -18.05
C ASN A 128 -46.42 22.51 -18.23
N HIS A 129 -47.17 23.07 -17.30
CA HIS A 129 -48.53 23.52 -17.61
C HIS A 129 -48.47 25.03 -17.87
N ASP A 130 -48.79 25.33 -19.12
CA ASP A 130 -49.51 26.51 -19.61
C ASP A 130 -48.77 27.86 -19.65
N GLY A 131 -48.13 28.10 -20.81
CA GLY A 131 -47.84 29.44 -21.32
C GLY A 131 -47.78 29.40 -22.86
N PRO A 132 -48.52 30.25 -23.59
CA PRO A 132 -48.81 30.04 -25.02
C PRO A 132 -47.66 30.41 -25.99
N TYR A 133 -46.41 30.57 -25.52
CA TYR A 133 -45.33 31.16 -26.32
C TYR A 133 -43.94 30.50 -26.22
N TYR A 134 -43.84 29.21 -25.87
CA TYR A 134 -42.55 28.51 -25.95
C TYR A 134 -42.67 27.19 -26.71
N THR A 135 -42.45 27.28 -28.02
CA THR A 135 -42.17 26.14 -28.89
C THR A 135 -40.70 25.71 -28.76
N HIS A 136 -40.49 24.41 -28.99
CA HIS A 136 -39.24 23.69 -29.29
C HIS A 136 -38.51 22.95 -28.16
N VAL A 137 -38.88 21.66 -28.06
CA VAL A 137 -38.11 20.49 -27.59
C VAL A 137 -37.88 20.40 -26.07
N SER A 138 -38.98 20.14 -25.34
CA SER A 138 -38.92 19.67 -23.96
C SER A 138 -38.63 18.16 -23.94
N TYR A 139 -37.39 17.76 -23.70
CA TYR A 139 -37.09 16.36 -23.35
C TYR A 139 -37.84 16.03 -22.06
N LYS A 140 -38.38 14.82 -21.95
CA LYS A 140 -39.01 14.34 -20.72
C LYS A 140 -37.95 14.23 -19.62
N ASN A 141 -37.62 15.33 -18.95
CA ASN A 141 -36.63 15.39 -17.87
C ASN A 141 -36.88 14.32 -16.80
N TRP A 142 -38.16 13.99 -16.55
CA TRP A 142 -38.55 12.89 -15.68
C TRP A 142 -38.09 11.51 -16.18
N LEU A 143 -38.08 11.26 -17.49
CA LEU A 143 -37.58 10.01 -18.08
C LEU A 143 -36.07 9.90 -17.93
N ILE A 144 -35.34 11.00 -18.16
CA ILE A 144 -33.88 11.05 -17.97
C ILE A 144 -33.54 10.85 -16.49
N ALA A 145 -34.26 11.52 -15.58
CA ALA A 145 -34.11 11.33 -14.14
C ALA A 145 -34.37 9.87 -13.73
N LEU A 146 -35.39 9.22 -14.31
CA LEU A 146 -35.69 7.80 -14.08
C LEU A 146 -34.55 6.88 -14.56
N ILE A 147 -33.95 7.19 -15.72
CA ILE A 147 -32.77 6.47 -16.23
C ILE A 147 -31.60 6.60 -15.25
N TYR A 148 -31.30 7.81 -14.76
CA TYR A 148 -30.24 8.01 -13.77
C TYR A 148 -30.52 7.30 -12.45
N VAL A 149 -31.77 7.33 -11.96
CA VAL A 149 -32.18 6.58 -10.76
C VAL A 149 -31.94 5.07 -10.96
N ALA A 150 -32.30 4.52 -12.12
CA ALA A 150 -32.06 3.12 -12.43
C ALA A 150 -30.55 2.80 -12.48
N MET A 151 -29.74 3.67 -13.09
CA MET A 151 -28.28 3.52 -13.12
C MET A 151 -27.66 3.56 -11.71
N LEU A 152 -28.09 4.51 -10.85
CA LEU A 152 -27.61 4.64 -9.47
C LEU A 152 -27.99 3.43 -8.62
N PHE A 153 -29.21 2.93 -8.77
CA PHE A 153 -29.65 1.72 -8.08
C PHE A 153 -28.84 0.50 -8.54
N MET A 154 -28.61 0.34 -9.85
CA MET A 154 -27.76 -0.73 -10.37
C MET A 154 -26.33 -0.63 -9.86
N LEU A 155 -25.74 0.57 -9.83
CA LEU A 155 -24.41 0.80 -9.27
C LEU A 155 -24.37 0.48 -7.78
N LEU A 156 -25.40 0.82 -7.01
CA LEU A 156 -25.48 0.47 -5.59
C LEU A 156 -25.51 -1.03 -5.38
N VAL A 157 -26.34 -1.76 -6.14
CA VAL A 157 -26.38 -3.22 -6.05
C VAL A 157 -25.03 -3.82 -6.47
N ILE A 158 -24.39 -3.30 -7.52
CA ILE A 158 -23.02 -3.69 -7.91
C ILE A 158 -22.03 -3.52 -6.75
N HIS A 159 -22.06 -2.38 -6.05
CA HIS A 159 -21.19 -2.14 -4.89
C HIS A 159 -21.43 -3.17 -3.78
N THR A 160 -22.69 -3.45 -3.45
CA THR A 160 -23.02 -4.45 -2.43
C THR A 160 -22.59 -5.86 -2.82
N CYS A 161 -22.81 -6.25 -4.09
CA CYS A 161 -22.38 -7.55 -4.62
C CYS A 161 -20.86 -7.70 -4.60
N LEU A 162 -20.14 -6.65 -4.99
CA LEU A 162 -18.68 -6.63 -4.98
C LEU A 162 -18.13 -6.67 -3.55
N ALA A 163 -18.72 -5.92 -2.62
CA ALA A 163 -18.32 -5.94 -1.22
C ALA A 163 -18.47 -7.35 -0.59
N LEU A 164 -19.61 -8.01 -0.83
CA LEU A 164 -19.84 -9.38 -0.37
C LEU A 164 -18.86 -10.37 -0.98
N MET A 165 -18.58 -10.24 -2.29
CA MET A 165 -17.56 -11.04 -2.97
C MET A 165 -16.18 -10.83 -2.34
N ILE A 166 -15.78 -9.58 -2.09
CA ILE A 166 -14.50 -9.24 -1.46
C ILE A 166 -14.39 -9.91 -0.08
N ILE A 167 -15.43 -9.84 0.75
CA ILE A 167 -15.42 -10.48 2.08
C ILE A 167 -15.20 -12.00 1.97
N THR A 168 -15.96 -12.69 1.13
CA THR A 168 -15.81 -14.15 0.94
C THR A 168 -14.44 -14.49 0.35
N SER A 169 -14.00 -13.73 -0.65
CA SER A 169 -12.74 -13.96 -1.33
C SER A 169 -11.54 -13.80 -0.40
N LYS A 170 -11.57 -12.81 0.49
CA LYS A 170 -10.57 -12.68 1.55
C LYS A 170 -10.51 -13.91 2.43
N GLN A 171 -11.65 -14.47 2.85
CA GLN A 171 -11.67 -15.69 3.67
C GLN A 171 -11.09 -16.90 2.94
N ILE A 172 -11.43 -17.10 1.66
CA ILE A 172 -10.93 -18.21 0.84
C ILE A 172 -9.43 -18.06 0.52
N VAL A 173 -9.01 -16.86 0.14
CA VAL A 173 -7.59 -16.59 -0.16
C VAL A 173 -6.77 -16.71 1.12
N GLU A 174 -7.27 -16.27 2.26
CA GLU A 174 -6.59 -16.39 3.55
C GLU A 174 -6.38 -17.85 3.96
N SER A 175 -7.38 -18.71 3.80
CA SER A 175 -7.24 -20.13 4.12
C SER A 175 -6.24 -20.83 3.19
N LYS A 176 -6.32 -20.57 1.88
CA LYS A 176 -5.35 -21.09 0.89
C LYS A 176 -3.93 -20.56 1.14
N TYR A 177 -3.79 -19.29 1.53
CA TYR A 177 -2.51 -18.67 1.88
C TYR A 177 -1.90 -19.32 3.13
N LYS A 178 -2.66 -19.50 4.20
CA LYS A 178 -2.19 -20.15 5.43
C LYS A 178 -1.69 -21.56 5.17
N ALA A 179 -2.45 -22.37 4.43
CA ALA A 179 -2.06 -23.73 4.08
C ALA A 179 -0.71 -23.77 3.32
N ARG A 180 -0.51 -22.87 2.34
CA ARG A 180 0.77 -22.78 1.60
C ARG A 180 1.90 -22.18 2.43
N ARG A 181 1.59 -21.21 3.29
CA ARG A 181 2.55 -20.55 4.17
C ARG A 181 3.14 -21.54 5.17
N GLU A 182 2.32 -22.41 5.77
CA GLU A 182 2.79 -23.45 6.68
C GLU A 182 3.77 -24.40 5.98
N THR A 183 3.51 -24.80 4.73
CA THR A 183 4.46 -25.60 3.95
C THR A 183 5.75 -24.84 3.63
N ALA A 184 5.66 -23.56 3.26
CA ALA A 184 6.83 -22.74 2.90
C ALA A 184 7.70 -22.34 4.10
N LEU A 185 7.11 -22.19 5.30
CA LEU A 185 7.84 -21.89 6.53
C LEU A 185 8.67 -23.09 7.01
N VAL A 186 8.14 -24.30 6.89
CA VAL A 186 8.90 -25.53 7.21
C VAL A 186 10.13 -25.66 6.32
N ASP A 187 10.00 -25.37 5.02
CA ASP A 187 11.14 -25.36 4.08
C ASP A 187 12.16 -24.26 4.37
N LEU A 188 11.73 -23.14 4.97
CA LEU A 188 12.59 -22.00 5.32
C LEU A 188 13.30 -22.20 6.67
N GLU A 189 12.65 -22.79 7.66
CA GLU A 189 13.27 -23.15 8.95
C GLU A 189 14.38 -24.21 8.78
N LEU A 190 14.28 -25.03 7.73
CA LEU A 190 15.31 -25.98 7.32
C LEU A 190 16.50 -25.32 6.57
N GLN A 191 16.38 -24.05 6.15
CA GLN A 191 17.46 -23.31 5.47
C GLN A 191 18.32 -22.55 6.47
N GLN A 192 19.63 -22.83 6.46
CA GLN A 192 20.59 -22.14 7.32
C GLN A 192 20.75 -20.67 6.88
N PRO A 193 20.59 -19.69 7.77
CA PRO A 193 20.85 -18.28 7.49
C PRO A 193 22.30 -18.08 7.03
N GLY A 194 22.48 -17.33 5.95
CA GLY A 194 23.78 -17.06 5.33
C GLY A 194 24.16 -17.96 4.15
N ARG A 195 23.41 -19.03 3.86
CA ARG A 195 23.69 -19.93 2.71
C ARG A 195 22.72 -19.83 1.54
N ASP A 196 21.72 -18.96 1.61
CA ASP A 196 20.78 -18.77 0.52
C ASP A 196 21.38 -17.88 -0.57
N THR A 197 21.60 -18.46 -1.75
CA THR A 197 22.07 -17.72 -2.92
C THR A 197 21.06 -16.63 -3.30
N VAL A 198 21.56 -15.54 -3.84
CA VAL A 198 20.73 -14.44 -4.36
C VAL A 198 19.68 -14.94 -5.36
N GLU A 199 19.99 -15.97 -6.16
CA GLU A 199 19.05 -16.60 -7.08
C GLU A 199 17.86 -17.27 -6.37
N LYS A 200 18.13 -17.99 -5.27
CA LYS A 200 17.06 -18.60 -4.45
C LYS A 200 16.17 -17.52 -3.84
N LEU A 201 16.77 -16.44 -3.34
CA LEU A 201 16.03 -15.32 -2.75
C LEU A 201 15.19 -14.57 -3.80
N LYS A 202 15.73 -14.39 -5.01
CA LYS A 202 14.99 -13.84 -6.16
C LYS A 202 13.82 -14.72 -6.57
N GLN A 203 14.00 -16.04 -6.57
CA GLN A 203 12.91 -16.98 -6.83
C GLN A 203 11.86 -16.91 -5.71
N HIS A 204 12.27 -16.88 -4.44
CA HIS A 204 11.38 -16.81 -3.29
C HIS A 204 10.53 -15.53 -3.28
N VAL A 205 11.15 -14.37 -3.50
CA VAL A 205 10.45 -13.08 -3.63
C VAL A 205 9.51 -13.09 -4.83
N SER A 206 9.92 -13.65 -5.97
CA SER A 206 9.06 -13.74 -7.16
C SER A 206 7.84 -14.64 -6.93
N ASN A 207 8.02 -15.77 -6.26
CA ASN A 207 6.94 -16.69 -5.89
C ASN A 207 5.92 -16.01 -4.96
N HIS A 208 6.41 -15.31 -3.93
CA HIS A 208 5.55 -14.57 -2.99
C HIS A 208 4.90 -13.36 -3.63
N TRP A 209 5.55 -12.73 -4.62
CA TRP A 209 4.96 -11.64 -5.39
C TRP A 209 3.77 -12.11 -6.23
N ILE A 210 3.90 -13.29 -6.86
CA ILE A 210 2.79 -13.94 -7.57
C ILE A 210 1.67 -14.27 -6.59
N MET A 211 2.00 -14.83 -5.43
CA MET A 211 1.02 -15.19 -4.42
C MET A 211 0.27 -13.95 -3.89
N ALA A 212 1.00 -12.86 -3.58
CA ALA A 212 0.43 -11.61 -3.11
C ALA A 212 -0.41 -10.91 -4.20
N GLY A 213 0.09 -10.87 -5.44
CA GLY A 213 -0.63 -10.24 -6.56
C GLY A 213 -1.90 -10.99 -6.95
N THR A 214 -1.84 -12.32 -7.01
CA THR A 214 -2.99 -13.16 -7.40
C THR A 214 -4.01 -13.32 -6.27
N GLY A 215 -3.55 -13.31 -5.00
CA GLY A 215 -4.40 -13.27 -3.82
C GLY A 215 -4.91 -11.86 -3.45
N SER A 216 -4.54 -10.82 -4.19
CA SER A 216 -4.98 -9.46 -3.89
C SER A 216 -6.49 -9.28 -4.16
N PRO A 217 -7.29 -8.84 -3.18
CA PRO A 217 -8.70 -8.51 -3.39
C PRO A 217 -8.89 -7.45 -4.50
N GLN A 218 -7.92 -6.56 -4.70
CA GLN A 218 -7.99 -5.53 -5.74
C GLN A 218 -7.91 -6.14 -7.13
N PHE A 219 -7.00 -7.10 -7.32
CA PHE A 219 -6.87 -7.81 -8.59
C PHE A 219 -8.17 -8.56 -8.92
N MET A 220 -8.77 -9.24 -7.94
CA MET A 220 -10.05 -9.95 -8.11
C MET A 220 -11.22 -9.00 -8.40
N ALA A 221 -11.29 -7.85 -7.72
CA ALA A 221 -12.32 -6.85 -7.96
C ALA A 221 -12.23 -6.25 -9.37
N VAL A 222 -11.02 -5.93 -9.83
CA VAL A 222 -10.75 -5.36 -11.15
C VAL A 222 -11.14 -6.32 -12.27
N CYS A 223 -10.83 -7.60 -12.13
CA CYS A 223 -11.14 -8.62 -13.13
C CYS A 223 -12.61 -9.08 -13.09
N SER A 224 -13.44 -8.51 -12.22
CA SER A 224 -14.84 -8.92 -12.11
C SER A 224 -15.72 -8.29 -13.20
N ALA A 225 -16.71 -9.04 -13.66
CA ALA A 225 -17.75 -8.54 -14.56
C ALA A 225 -18.50 -7.31 -13.99
N THR A 226 -18.55 -7.18 -12.66
CA THR A 226 -19.19 -6.03 -11.99
C THR A 226 -18.43 -4.72 -12.21
N THR A 227 -17.10 -4.76 -12.24
CA THR A 227 -16.27 -3.57 -12.52
C THR A 227 -16.39 -3.14 -13.97
N SER A 228 -16.38 -4.09 -14.91
CA SER A 228 -16.59 -3.77 -16.34
C SER A 228 -17.99 -3.23 -16.59
N ALA A 229 -19.03 -3.81 -15.98
CA ALA A 229 -20.39 -3.30 -16.09
C ALA A 229 -20.53 -1.87 -15.54
N SER A 230 -19.89 -1.57 -14.40
CA SER A 230 -19.83 -0.21 -13.84
C SER A 230 -19.20 0.79 -14.81
N GLY A 231 -18.12 0.40 -15.51
CA GLY A 231 -17.50 1.21 -16.55
C GLY A 231 -18.44 1.54 -17.71
N VAL A 232 -19.24 0.58 -18.18
CA VAL A 232 -20.26 0.80 -19.22
C VAL A 232 -21.38 1.72 -18.72
N ILE A 233 -21.86 1.53 -17.48
CA ILE A 233 -22.87 2.41 -16.88
C ILE A 233 -22.34 3.85 -16.77
N CYS A 234 -21.09 4.02 -16.35
CA CYS A 234 -20.42 5.33 -16.26
C CYS A 234 -20.31 6.01 -17.63
N PHE A 235 -19.93 5.26 -18.67
CA PHE A 235 -19.88 5.76 -20.04
C PHE A 235 -21.27 6.18 -20.55
N SER A 236 -22.29 5.35 -20.36
CA SER A 236 -23.67 5.67 -20.73
C SER A 236 -24.20 6.92 -20.01
N SER A 237 -23.91 7.05 -18.71
CA SER A 237 -24.22 8.25 -17.90
C SER A 237 -23.58 9.50 -18.49
N THR A 238 -22.30 9.39 -18.90
CA THR A 238 -21.54 10.48 -19.52
C THR A 238 -22.10 10.88 -20.88
N ALA A 239 -22.39 9.90 -21.73
CA ALA A 239 -22.98 10.14 -23.05
C ALA A 239 -24.33 10.88 -22.91
N LEU A 240 -25.18 10.44 -21.99
CA LEU A 240 -26.45 11.10 -21.69
C LEU A 240 -26.24 12.54 -21.20
N HIS A 241 -25.24 12.76 -20.33
CA HIS A 241 -24.94 14.10 -19.80
C HIS A 241 -24.38 15.05 -20.85
N VAL A 242 -23.54 14.55 -21.78
CA VAL A 242 -23.06 15.32 -22.94
C VAL A 242 -24.22 15.76 -23.81
N VAL A 243 -25.19 14.88 -24.07
CA VAL A 243 -26.41 15.23 -24.82
C VAL A 243 -27.19 16.34 -24.11
N ILE A 244 -27.40 16.24 -22.80
CA ILE A 244 -28.06 17.29 -22.00
C ILE A 244 -27.33 18.63 -22.13
N MET A 245 -25.99 18.63 -22.07
CA MET A 245 -25.18 19.84 -22.18
C MET A 245 -25.25 20.49 -23.56
N LEU A 246 -25.24 19.70 -24.65
CA LEU A 246 -25.39 20.21 -26.01
C LEU A 246 -26.70 20.97 -26.18
N TYR A 247 -27.78 20.46 -25.60
CA TYR A 247 -29.08 21.11 -25.62
C TYR A 247 -29.22 22.31 -24.68
N THR A 248 -28.49 22.30 -23.54
CA THR A 248 -28.55 23.39 -22.54
C THR A 248 -27.69 24.59 -22.95
N ARG A 249 -26.65 24.38 -23.78
CA ARG A 249 -25.72 25.41 -24.28
C ARG A 249 -26.36 26.74 -24.75
N PRO A 250 -27.43 26.76 -25.57
CA PRO A 250 -28.06 28.02 -25.99
C PRO A 250 -28.72 28.82 -24.85
N TYR A 251 -28.99 28.20 -23.69
CA TYR A 251 -29.76 28.80 -22.59
C TYR A 251 -28.92 29.14 -21.34
N MET A 252 -27.58 29.12 -21.44
CA MET A 252 -26.65 29.21 -20.30
C MET A 252 -26.77 30.48 -19.44
N LYS A 253 -27.46 31.53 -19.91
CA LYS A 253 -27.72 32.77 -19.16
C LYS A 253 -29.06 32.79 -18.40
N LEU A 254 -29.91 31.77 -18.57
CA LEU A 254 -31.24 31.68 -17.98
C LEU A 254 -31.27 30.69 -16.80
N TYR A 255 -31.07 31.20 -15.59
CA TYR A 255 -31.21 30.48 -14.32
C TYR A 255 -32.28 31.15 -13.46
N GLY A 256 -33.16 30.36 -12.86
CA GLY A 256 -34.36 30.83 -12.16
C GLY A 256 -34.44 30.40 -10.69
N SER A 257 -33.50 29.56 -10.25
CA SER A 257 -33.45 29.08 -8.87
C SER A 257 -32.81 30.08 -7.90
N ASP A 258 -33.07 29.90 -6.60
CA ASP A 258 -32.49 30.71 -5.52
C ASP A 258 -30.95 30.66 -5.46
N TYR A 259 -30.36 29.66 -6.11
CA TYR A 259 -28.91 29.49 -6.26
C TYR A 259 -28.30 30.48 -7.27
N LYS A 260 -29.10 31.16 -8.11
CA LYS A 260 -28.65 32.18 -9.08
C LYS A 260 -27.50 31.66 -9.96
N TRP A 261 -26.48 32.48 -10.24
CA TRP A 261 -25.35 32.11 -11.10
C TRP A 261 -24.55 30.90 -10.60
N SER A 262 -24.62 30.58 -9.29
CA SER A 262 -23.87 29.46 -8.73
C SER A 262 -24.31 28.10 -9.30
N VAL A 263 -25.53 27.98 -9.86
CA VAL A 263 -25.97 26.78 -10.59
C VAL A 263 -25.10 26.52 -11.82
N LEU A 264 -24.76 27.57 -12.58
CA LEU A 264 -23.89 27.46 -13.74
C LEU A 264 -22.49 26.97 -13.32
N MET A 265 -21.98 27.48 -12.20
CA MET A 265 -20.71 27.02 -11.63
C MET A 265 -20.77 25.53 -11.28
N ILE A 266 -21.82 25.08 -10.58
CA ILE A 266 -22.01 23.65 -10.25
C ILE A 266 -22.06 22.82 -11.53
N LEU A 267 -22.87 23.21 -12.52
CA LEU A 267 -23.04 22.48 -13.78
C LEU A 267 -21.70 22.30 -14.51
N ILE A 268 -20.92 23.38 -14.65
CA ILE A 268 -19.63 23.33 -15.34
C ILE A 268 -18.65 22.45 -14.55
N THR A 269 -18.51 22.65 -13.24
CA THR A 269 -17.57 21.87 -12.42
C THR A 269 -17.91 20.38 -12.45
N GLN A 270 -19.18 20.01 -12.25
CA GLN A 270 -19.61 18.61 -12.25
C GLN A 270 -19.52 18.00 -13.66
N PHE A 271 -19.84 18.75 -14.72
CA PHE A 271 -19.64 18.28 -16.10
C PHE A 271 -18.18 17.96 -16.40
N THR A 272 -17.25 18.85 -16.02
CA THR A 272 -15.81 18.58 -16.14
C THR A 272 -15.42 17.33 -15.34
N GLY A 273 -15.96 17.19 -14.13
CA GLY A 273 -15.77 16.00 -13.30
C GLY A 273 -16.27 14.71 -13.93
N VAL A 274 -17.43 14.72 -14.59
CA VAL A 274 -17.98 13.58 -15.32
C VAL A 274 -17.06 13.18 -16.48
N ILE A 275 -16.62 14.13 -17.31
CA ILE A 275 -15.74 13.83 -18.46
C ILE A 275 -14.40 13.24 -18.00
N LEU A 276 -13.74 13.87 -17.04
CA LEU A 276 -12.45 13.41 -16.53
C LEU A 276 -12.58 12.09 -15.77
N GLY A 277 -13.62 11.97 -14.93
CA GLY A 277 -13.86 10.80 -14.11
C GLY A 277 -14.25 9.55 -14.91
N THR A 278 -14.78 9.67 -16.11
CA THR A 278 -15.17 8.51 -16.94
C THR A 278 -13.99 7.79 -17.59
N ILE A 279 -12.84 8.46 -17.72
CA ILE A 279 -11.65 7.88 -18.36
C ILE A 279 -11.18 6.61 -17.62
N ALA A 280 -11.05 6.65 -16.29
CA ALA A 280 -10.55 5.51 -15.52
C ALA A 280 -11.51 4.29 -15.54
N PRO A 281 -12.82 4.42 -15.24
CA PRO A 281 -13.77 3.30 -15.36
C PRO A 281 -13.85 2.72 -16.78
N LEU A 282 -13.76 3.56 -17.81
CA LEU A 282 -13.75 3.10 -19.20
C LEU A 282 -12.50 2.27 -19.51
N LEU A 283 -11.31 2.72 -19.09
CA LEU A 283 -10.09 1.95 -19.29
C LEU A 283 -10.10 0.63 -18.49
N ARG A 284 -10.64 0.62 -17.27
CA ARG A 284 -10.83 -0.63 -16.49
C ARG A 284 -11.75 -1.62 -17.21
N CYS A 285 -12.82 -1.11 -17.83
CA CYS A 285 -13.75 -1.90 -18.64
C CYS A 285 -13.06 -2.63 -19.79
N PHE A 286 -12.08 -1.99 -20.45
CA PHE A 286 -11.25 -2.64 -21.47
C PHE A 286 -10.11 -3.49 -20.90
N ALA A 287 -9.60 -3.16 -19.71
CA ALA A 287 -8.54 -3.91 -19.06
C ALA A 287 -8.98 -5.35 -18.74
N SER A 288 -10.22 -5.57 -18.28
CA SER A 288 -10.74 -6.93 -18.05
C SER A 288 -10.62 -7.79 -19.32
N LEU A 289 -10.82 -7.20 -20.51
CA LEU A 289 -10.65 -7.90 -21.78
C LEU A 289 -9.18 -8.28 -22.04
N SER A 290 -8.23 -7.41 -21.70
CA SER A 290 -6.81 -7.71 -21.90
C SER A 290 -6.33 -8.90 -21.05
N PHE A 291 -6.97 -9.14 -19.90
CA PHE A 291 -6.64 -10.23 -18.98
C PHE A 291 -7.36 -11.56 -19.31
N GLU A 292 -8.44 -11.52 -20.09
CA GLU A 292 -9.36 -12.67 -20.24
C GLU A 292 -9.53 -13.20 -21.67
N VAL A 293 -8.95 -12.56 -22.70
CA VAL A 293 -9.08 -13.01 -24.11
C VAL A 293 -8.21 -14.24 -24.39
N SER A 294 -8.70 -15.40 -23.95
CA SER A 294 -8.50 -16.69 -24.61
C SER A 294 -9.80 -17.08 -25.34
N ILE A 295 -9.70 -17.67 -26.53
CA ILE A 295 -10.87 -18.11 -27.33
C ILE A 295 -11.74 -19.10 -26.54
N LYS A 296 -11.12 -19.88 -25.64
CA LYS A 296 -11.77 -20.84 -24.73
C LYS A 296 -12.59 -20.14 -23.63
N TRP A 297 -12.16 -18.98 -23.16
CA TRP A 297 -12.88 -18.17 -22.17
C TRP A 297 -14.14 -17.51 -22.75
N ILE A 298 -14.08 -16.99 -23.97
CA ILE A 298 -15.27 -16.43 -24.67
C ILE A 298 -16.38 -17.48 -24.74
N TRP A 299 -16.04 -18.73 -25.08
CA TRP A 299 -16.98 -19.85 -25.10
C TRP A 299 -17.51 -20.24 -23.71
N ASN A 300 -16.68 -20.19 -22.67
CA ASN A 300 -17.13 -20.42 -21.29
C ASN A 300 -18.02 -19.28 -20.76
N HIS A 301 -17.79 -18.03 -21.20
CA HIS A 301 -18.61 -16.87 -20.84
C HIS A 301 -19.96 -16.81 -21.56
N ILE A 302 -20.16 -17.55 -22.65
CA ILE A 302 -21.50 -17.80 -23.22
C ILE A 302 -22.39 -18.58 -22.23
N ARG A 303 -21.83 -19.23 -21.18
CA ARG A 303 -22.59 -19.74 -20.02
C ARG A 303 -22.92 -18.64 -19.00
N VAL A 304 -23.44 -17.50 -19.46
CA VAL A 304 -23.74 -16.29 -18.67
C VAL A 304 -24.61 -16.58 -17.42
N PHE A 305 -25.47 -17.60 -17.48
CA PHE A 305 -26.40 -17.95 -16.41
C PHE A 305 -25.77 -18.67 -15.21
N LYS A 306 -24.51 -19.13 -15.29
CA LYS A 306 -23.84 -19.75 -14.14
C LYS A 306 -23.21 -18.66 -13.25
N VAL A 307 -23.81 -18.45 -12.08
CA VAL A 307 -23.27 -17.61 -11.01
C VAL A 307 -22.36 -18.45 -10.12
N GLU A 308 -21.12 -17.98 -9.90
CA GLU A 308 -20.15 -18.65 -9.05
C GLU A 308 -20.57 -18.60 -7.58
N GLY A 309 -20.38 -19.70 -6.86
CA GLY A 309 -20.88 -19.87 -5.48
C GLY A 309 -20.36 -18.81 -4.51
N TYR A 310 -19.11 -18.38 -4.67
CA TYR A 310 -18.44 -17.41 -3.78
C TYR A 310 -19.13 -16.03 -3.75
N TYR A 311 -19.86 -15.63 -4.80
CA TYR A 311 -20.63 -14.39 -4.78
C TYR A 311 -21.78 -14.45 -3.77
N THR A 312 -22.49 -15.57 -3.71
CA THR A 312 -23.69 -15.74 -2.87
C THR A 312 -23.44 -16.45 -1.55
N GLN A 313 -22.21 -16.94 -1.33
CA GLN A 313 -21.85 -17.75 -0.18
C GLN A 313 -22.10 -16.98 1.12
N LYS A 314 -21.62 -15.74 1.25
CA LYS A 314 -21.77 -14.98 2.49
C LYS A 314 -23.22 -14.76 2.93
N LEU A 315 -24.10 -14.43 1.99
CA LEU A 315 -25.53 -14.29 2.28
C LEU A 315 -26.17 -15.64 2.65
N SER A 316 -25.67 -16.72 2.07
CA SER A 316 -26.10 -18.08 2.40
C SER A 316 -25.65 -18.48 3.80
N ASP A 317 -24.43 -18.14 4.20
CA ASP A 317 -23.91 -18.37 5.55
C ASP A 317 -24.73 -17.58 6.57
N TRP A 318 -24.96 -16.29 6.32
CA TRP A 318 -25.80 -15.44 7.17
C TRP A 318 -27.24 -15.94 7.31
N LYS A 319 -27.75 -16.67 6.32
CA LYS A 319 -29.10 -17.27 6.39
C LYS A 319 -29.17 -18.33 7.48
N TYR A 320 -28.09 -19.10 7.69
CA TYR A 320 -28.03 -20.18 8.67
C TYR A 320 -27.40 -19.76 10.00
N ASP A 321 -26.64 -18.66 10.04
CA ASP A 321 -26.05 -18.13 11.27
C ASP A 321 -27.09 -17.69 12.30
N SER A 322 -26.92 -18.14 13.55
CA SER A 322 -27.72 -17.63 14.67
C SER A 322 -27.18 -16.28 15.12
N VAL A 323 -27.98 -15.21 15.00
CA VAL A 323 -27.59 -13.89 15.53
C VAL A 323 -27.90 -13.88 17.03
N PRO A 324 -26.92 -13.62 17.92
CA PRO A 324 -27.14 -13.54 19.36
C PRO A 324 -27.78 -12.18 19.71
N LEU A 325 -29.03 -12.01 19.29
CA LEU A 325 -29.82 -10.83 19.60
C LEU A 325 -30.49 -11.02 20.97
N LYS A 326 -30.13 -10.15 21.92
CA LYS A 326 -30.75 -10.07 23.27
C LYS A 326 -32.17 -9.50 23.22
N LEU A 327 -33.08 -10.09 22.43
CA LEU A 327 -34.50 -9.76 22.52
C LEU A 327 -35.14 -10.50 23.70
N SER A 328 -35.99 -9.81 24.45
CA SER A 328 -36.64 -10.36 25.65
C SER A 328 -37.76 -11.35 25.34
N SER A 329 -38.42 -11.25 24.17
CA SER A 329 -39.60 -12.07 23.85
C SER A 329 -39.35 -13.14 22.77
N ARG A 330 -39.83 -14.38 23.05
CA ARG A 330 -39.72 -15.53 22.13
C ARG A 330 -40.45 -15.29 20.80
N ARG A 331 -41.62 -14.64 20.83
CA ARG A 331 -42.40 -14.33 19.62
C ARG A 331 -41.67 -13.34 18.70
N CYS A 332 -41.06 -12.30 19.25
CA CYS A 332 -40.31 -11.32 18.46
C CYS A 332 -39.03 -11.94 17.85
N LYS A 333 -38.35 -12.83 18.58
CA LYS A 333 -37.24 -13.62 18.03
C LYS A 333 -37.66 -14.45 16.82
N ILE A 334 -38.82 -15.12 16.86
CA ILE A 334 -39.32 -15.93 15.73
C ILE A 334 -39.63 -15.05 14.51
N VAL A 335 -40.36 -13.94 14.71
CA VAL A 335 -40.70 -13.02 13.62
C VAL A 335 -39.45 -12.42 13.00
N PHE A 336 -38.48 -12.00 13.82
CA PHE A 336 -37.20 -11.47 13.34
C PHE A 336 -36.44 -12.50 12.51
N GLN A 337 -36.34 -13.76 12.97
CA GLN A 337 -35.65 -14.82 12.22
C GLN A 337 -36.35 -15.11 10.89
N TYR A 338 -37.68 -15.14 10.87
CA TYR A 338 -38.44 -15.33 9.62
C TYR A 338 -38.21 -14.17 8.63
N LEU A 339 -38.29 -12.93 9.10
CA LEU A 339 -38.04 -11.73 8.29
C LEU A 339 -36.60 -11.71 7.76
N LYS A 340 -35.63 -12.05 8.61
CA LYS A 340 -34.20 -12.18 8.25
C LYS A 340 -34.03 -13.18 7.11
N VAL A 341 -34.59 -14.38 7.24
CA VAL A 341 -34.49 -15.43 6.21
C VAL A 341 -35.14 -14.98 4.91
N LEU A 342 -36.32 -14.35 4.98
CA LEU A 342 -37.02 -13.83 3.80
C LEU A 342 -36.19 -12.76 3.07
N ILE A 343 -35.64 -11.78 3.81
CA ILE A 343 -34.79 -10.72 3.26
C ILE A 343 -33.54 -11.31 2.61
N LEU A 344 -32.90 -12.29 3.23
CA LEU A 344 -31.70 -12.93 2.70
C LEU A 344 -32.00 -13.75 1.44
N ILE A 345 -33.12 -14.47 1.38
CA ILE A 345 -33.55 -15.19 0.17
C ILE A 345 -33.76 -14.22 -0.99
N LEU A 346 -34.48 -13.11 -0.75
CA LEU A 346 -34.70 -12.07 -1.75
C LEU A 346 -33.36 -11.45 -2.21
N SER A 347 -32.47 -11.16 -1.26
CA SER A 347 -31.15 -10.57 -1.53
C SER A 347 -30.27 -11.50 -2.37
N ILE A 348 -30.27 -12.80 -2.08
CA ILE A 348 -29.55 -13.81 -2.90
C ILE A 348 -30.12 -13.84 -4.32
N GLY A 349 -31.44 -13.79 -4.46
CA GLY A 349 -32.11 -13.73 -5.76
C GLY A 349 -31.67 -12.50 -6.57
N ILE A 350 -31.77 -11.30 -5.97
CA ILE A 350 -31.37 -10.03 -6.58
C ILE A 350 -29.89 -10.05 -6.97
N GLN A 351 -29.01 -10.52 -6.07
CA GLN A 351 -27.57 -10.61 -6.34
C GLN A 351 -27.26 -11.51 -7.54
N LYS A 352 -27.91 -12.68 -7.65
CA LYS A 352 -27.75 -13.57 -8.81
C LYS A 352 -28.19 -12.89 -10.10
N THR A 353 -29.37 -12.28 -10.10
CA THR A 353 -29.92 -11.58 -11.27
C THR A 353 -29.02 -10.44 -11.73
N VAL A 354 -28.53 -9.60 -10.80
CA VAL A 354 -27.64 -8.49 -11.13
C VAL A 354 -26.29 -8.97 -11.62
N LEU A 355 -25.71 -10.04 -11.07
CA LEU A 355 -24.45 -10.57 -11.57
C LEU A 355 -24.58 -11.08 -13.01
N VAL A 356 -25.68 -11.77 -13.33
CA VAL A 356 -25.98 -12.20 -14.71
C VAL A 356 -26.10 -10.98 -15.63
N ALA A 357 -26.82 -9.94 -15.20
CA ALA A 357 -26.92 -8.69 -15.96
C ALA A 357 -25.54 -8.02 -16.15
N CYS A 358 -24.68 -8.01 -15.12
CA CYS A 358 -23.32 -7.48 -15.21
C CYS A 358 -22.47 -8.25 -16.21
N LYS A 359 -22.55 -9.60 -16.20
CA LYS A 359 -21.87 -10.44 -17.21
C LYS A 359 -22.32 -10.09 -18.62
N MET A 360 -23.62 -9.88 -18.84
CA MET A 360 -24.14 -9.43 -20.15
C MET A 360 -23.63 -8.05 -20.56
N ILE A 361 -23.64 -7.08 -19.63
CA ILE A 361 -23.15 -5.71 -19.89
C ILE A 361 -21.64 -5.72 -20.18
N ALA A 362 -20.88 -6.57 -19.48
CA ALA A 362 -19.43 -6.71 -19.68
C ALA A 362 -19.05 -7.29 -21.06
N LEU A 363 -20.00 -7.88 -21.81
CA LEU A 363 -19.78 -8.31 -23.19
C LEU A 363 -19.86 -7.14 -24.19
N ILE A 364 -20.53 -6.03 -23.86
CA ILE A 364 -20.71 -4.89 -24.77
C ILE A 364 -19.37 -4.34 -25.30
N PRO A 365 -18.34 -4.11 -24.46
CA PRO A 365 -17.03 -3.66 -24.94
C PRO A 365 -16.36 -4.67 -25.87
N ILE A 366 -16.59 -5.97 -25.68
CA ILE A 366 -16.06 -7.04 -26.55
C ILE A 366 -16.68 -6.92 -27.93
N PHE A 367 -18.01 -6.87 -28.00
CA PHE A 367 -18.72 -6.70 -29.28
C PHE A 367 -18.36 -5.38 -29.96
N PHE A 368 -18.13 -4.32 -29.19
CA PHE A 368 -17.63 -3.06 -29.73
C PHE A 368 -16.24 -3.20 -30.34
N VAL A 369 -15.28 -3.84 -29.67
CA VAL A 369 -13.94 -4.08 -30.20
C VAL A 369 -13.98 -4.98 -31.43
N ILE A 370 -14.77 -6.05 -31.41
CA ILE A 370 -14.95 -6.95 -32.57
C ILE A 370 -15.57 -6.18 -33.74
N GLY A 371 -16.63 -5.41 -33.48
CA GLY A 371 -17.29 -4.57 -34.48
C GLY A 371 -16.34 -3.55 -35.10
N VAL A 372 -15.56 -2.84 -34.27
CA VAL A 372 -14.48 -1.95 -34.73
C VAL A 372 -13.46 -2.73 -35.54
N MET A 373 -12.96 -3.87 -35.08
CA MET A 373 -11.98 -4.67 -35.84
C MET A 373 -12.52 -5.21 -37.18
N CYS A 374 -13.81 -5.56 -37.25
CA CYS A 374 -14.50 -5.98 -38.47
C CYS A 374 -14.74 -4.79 -39.43
N CYS A 375 -15.14 -3.62 -38.92
CA CYS A 375 -15.31 -2.40 -39.71
C CYS A 375 -13.97 -1.79 -40.17
N PHE A 376 -12.92 -1.90 -39.35
CA PHE A 376 -11.57 -1.40 -39.64
C PHE A 376 -10.69 -2.38 -40.43
N HIS A 377 -11.18 -3.57 -40.80
CA HIS A 377 -10.57 -4.33 -41.90
C HIS A 377 -10.56 -3.55 -43.23
N CYS A 378 -11.28 -2.41 -43.30
CA CYS A 378 -11.22 -1.42 -44.37
C CYS A 378 -10.22 -0.26 -44.17
N TRP A 379 -9.52 -0.11 -43.02
CA TRP A 379 -8.53 0.98 -42.83
C TRP A 379 -7.26 0.54 -42.09
N LYS A 380 -6.14 0.54 -42.82
CA LYS A 380 -4.80 0.04 -42.43
C LYS A 380 -4.11 0.76 -41.25
N SER A 381 -4.66 1.87 -40.71
CA SER A 381 -3.91 2.76 -39.80
C SER A 381 -3.98 2.40 -38.31
N LEU A 382 -5.00 1.64 -37.86
CA LEU A 382 -5.14 1.29 -36.44
C LEU A 382 -4.17 0.20 -35.95
N LYS A 383 -3.48 -0.49 -36.89
CA LYS A 383 -2.42 -1.46 -36.57
C LYS A 383 -1.32 -0.83 -35.70
N VAL A 384 -1.01 0.46 -35.91
CA VAL A 384 0.05 1.17 -35.19
C VAL A 384 -0.29 1.40 -33.71
N LEU A 385 -1.56 1.66 -33.37
CA LEU A 385 -1.98 1.88 -31.98
C LEU A 385 -2.01 0.55 -31.18
N MET A 386 -2.42 -0.54 -31.82
CA MET A 386 -2.42 -1.89 -31.23
C MET A 386 -1.03 -2.55 -31.22
N SER A 387 -0.09 -2.12 -32.08
CA SER A 387 1.31 -2.56 -32.05
C SER A 387 2.06 -2.09 -30.81
N ILE A 388 1.65 -1.00 -30.16
CA ILE A 388 2.22 -0.55 -28.88
C ILE A 388 1.72 -1.43 -27.72
N ALA A 389 0.53 -2.01 -27.85
CA ALA A 389 -0.07 -2.91 -26.84
C ALA A 389 0.32 -4.39 -27.02
N SER A 390 0.84 -4.79 -28.18
CA SER A 390 1.09 -6.20 -28.54
C SER A 390 2.56 -6.59 -28.73
N TYR A 391 3.51 -5.68 -28.53
CA TYR A 391 4.93 -6.00 -28.64
C TYR A 391 5.45 -6.73 -27.39
N ASN A 392 5.33 -8.06 -27.40
CA ASN A 392 6.31 -9.06 -26.91
C ASN A 392 5.66 -10.46 -26.88
N VAL A 393 5.22 -10.99 -28.02
CA VAL A 393 5.04 -12.44 -28.17
C VAL A 393 6.41 -13.02 -28.50
N SER A 394 7.22 -13.24 -27.46
CA SER A 394 8.41 -14.09 -27.59
C SER A 394 7.93 -15.53 -27.61
N VAL A 395 8.34 -16.28 -28.65
CA VAL A 395 8.22 -17.74 -28.71
C VAL A 395 8.84 -18.31 -27.44
N GLU A 396 8.06 -19.08 -26.67
CA GLU A 396 8.51 -19.61 -25.39
C GLU A 396 9.38 -20.85 -25.58
N THR A 397 10.52 -20.88 -24.89
CA THR A 397 11.39 -22.06 -24.86
C THR A 397 10.85 -23.12 -23.91
N PRO A 398 11.14 -24.42 -24.12
CA PRO A 398 10.67 -25.51 -23.24
C PRO A 398 11.02 -25.32 -21.75
N SER A 399 12.13 -24.63 -21.46
CA SER A 399 12.55 -24.28 -20.09
C SER A 399 11.69 -23.21 -19.43
N GLN A 400 11.09 -22.28 -20.20
CA GLN A 400 10.12 -21.32 -19.71
C GLN A 400 8.77 -21.99 -19.39
N LEU A 401 8.36 -22.97 -20.19
CA LEU A 401 7.13 -23.74 -19.96
C LEU A 401 7.18 -24.57 -18.67
N GLN A 402 8.33 -25.19 -18.36
CA GLN A 402 8.53 -25.94 -17.12
C GLN A 402 8.61 -25.01 -15.89
N ARG A 403 9.20 -23.82 -16.04
CA ARG A 403 9.19 -22.76 -15.01
C ARG A 403 7.77 -22.24 -14.75
N ASN A 404 6.96 -22.03 -15.78
CA ASN A 404 5.55 -21.62 -15.68
C ASN A 404 4.71 -22.67 -14.94
N LYS A 405 4.93 -23.97 -15.18
CA LYS A 405 4.29 -25.06 -14.43
C LYS A 405 4.67 -25.09 -12.95
N ASN A 406 5.91 -24.76 -12.59
CA ASN A 406 6.33 -24.63 -11.18
C ASN A 406 5.87 -23.32 -10.52
N LEU A 407 5.43 -22.31 -11.29
CA LEU A 407 4.91 -21.04 -10.78
C LEU A 407 3.39 -21.08 -10.56
N SER A 408 2.66 -21.93 -11.28
CA SER A 408 1.21 -22.10 -11.13
C SER A 408 0.81 -22.51 -9.71
N GLN A 409 1.66 -23.28 -9.01
CA GLN A 409 1.45 -23.68 -7.62
C GLN A 409 1.46 -22.49 -6.63
N TYR A 410 1.99 -21.32 -7.03
CA TYR A 410 2.01 -20.10 -6.21
C TYR A 410 0.85 -19.15 -6.52
N VAL A 411 0.02 -19.46 -7.53
CA VAL A 411 -1.17 -18.66 -7.88
C VAL A 411 -2.30 -18.99 -6.90
N LEU A 412 -2.85 -17.98 -6.23
CA LEU A 412 -4.04 -18.14 -5.37
C LEU A 412 -5.29 -17.87 -6.20
N GLN A 413 -5.98 -18.93 -6.62
CA GLN A 413 -7.23 -18.83 -7.37
C GLN A 413 -8.44 -19.08 -6.47
N LEU A 414 -9.52 -18.33 -6.69
CA LEU A 414 -10.82 -18.52 -6.04
C LEU A 414 -11.48 -19.86 -6.43
N GLN A 415 -11.24 -20.33 -7.65
CA GLN A 415 -11.80 -21.56 -8.19
C GLN A 415 -10.72 -22.30 -8.97
N ASP A 416 -10.58 -23.60 -8.71
CA ASP A 416 -9.44 -24.40 -9.19
C ASP A 416 -9.45 -24.63 -10.72
N ASP A 417 -10.56 -24.31 -11.39
CA ASP A 417 -10.74 -24.42 -12.86
C ASP A 417 -10.40 -23.13 -13.64
N MET A 418 -10.08 -22.03 -12.97
CA MET A 418 -9.87 -20.73 -13.62
C MET A 418 -8.38 -20.56 -13.97
N GLU A 419 -7.95 -21.14 -15.10
CA GLU A 419 -6.59 -20.93 -15.64
C GLU A 419 -6.31 -19.42 -15.78
N LEU A 420 -5.53 -18.86 -14.85
CA LEU A 420 -5.06 -17.47 -14.94
C LEU A 420 -4.37 -17.32 -16.29
N ALA A 421 -4.80 -16.37 -17.11
CA ALA A 421 -4.21 -16.16 -18.42
C ALA A 421 -2.69 -16.04 -18.26
N GLU A 422 -1.94 -16.89 -18.97
CA GLU A 422 -0.48 -16.95 -18.92
C GLU A 422 0.16 -15.57 -19.13
N ARG A 423 -0.49 -14.72 -19.93
CA ARG A 423 -0.13 -13.30 -20.12
C ARG A 423 -0.12 -12.50 -18.82
N THR A 424 -1.11 -12.70 -17.95
CA THR A 424 -1.24 -11.99 -16.67
C THR A 424 -0.14 -12.42 -15.72
N LEU A 425 0.11 -13.73 -15.61
CA LEU A 425 1.21 -14.27 -14.80
C LEU A 425 2.57 -13.72 -15.28
N LYS A 426 2.79 -13.71 -16.60
CA LYS A 426 4.00 -13.14 -17.23
C LYS A 426 4.14 -11.65 -16.95
N SER A 427 3.04 -10.90 -16.96
CA SER A 427 3.03 -9.47 -16.61
C SER A 427 3.40 -9.23 -15.14
N ILE A 428 2.86 -10.02 -14.22
CA ILE A 428 3.17 -9.95 -12.79
C ILE A 428 4.64 -10.30 -12.53
N LEU A 429 5.18 -11.33 -13.19
CA LEU A 429 6.58 -11.71 -13.05
C LEU A 429 7.52 -10.65 -13.65
N LYS A 430 7.13 -10.04 -14.77
CA LYS A 430 7.89 -8.95 -15.38
C LYS A 430 7.93 -7.72 -14.47
N SER A 431 6.84 -7.41 -13.75
CA SER A 431 6.81 -6.24 -12.87
C SER A 431 7.77 -6.38 -11.68
N VAL A 432 7.83 -7.53 -11.01
CA VAL A 432 8.81 -7.75 -9.92
C VAL A 432 10.24 -7.79 -10.43
N THR A 433 10.47 -8.37 -11.61
CA THR A 433 11.81 -8.38 -12.22
C THR A 433 12.30 -6.97 -12.51
N ASN A 434 11.44 -6.12 -13.08
CA ASN A 434 11.75 -4.72 -13.33
C ASN A 434 11.98 -3.94 -12.02
N LEU A 435 11.20 -4.22 -10.98
CA LEU A 435 11.35 -3.60 -9.66
C LEU A 435 12.73 -3.92 -9.07
N ILE A 436 13.11 -5.19 -9.03
CA ILE A 436 14.42 -5.64 -8.54
C ILE A 436 15.53 -4.97 -9.35
N GLN A 437 15.43 -4.96 -10.69
CA GLN A 437 16.43 -4.32 -11.56
C GLN A 437 16.51 -2.79 -11.36
N SER A 438 15.40 -2.13 -11.04
CA SER A 438 15.40 -0.70 -10.74
C SER A 438 16.04 -0.40 -9.38
N ALA A 439 15.80 -1.26 -8.39
CA ALA A 439 16.38 -1.18 -7.05
C ALA A 439 17.88 -1.52 -7.04
N GLU A 440 18.33 -2.40 -7.93
CA GLU A 440 19.76 -2.69 -8.16
C GLU A 440 20.57 -1.44 -8.55
N LYS A 441 19.94 -0.44 -9.18
CA LYS A 441 20.60 0.84 -9.51
C LYS A 441 20.74 1.78 -8.31
N GLN A 442 20.11 1.45 -7.19
CA GLN A 442 20.08 2.26 -5.97
C GLN A 442 20.93 1.64 -4.85
N GLN A 443 21.94 0.84 -5.22
CA GLN A 443 22.82 0.17 -4.27
C GLN A 443 23.62 1.18 -3.41
N PRO A 444 23.86 0.83 -2.13
CA PRO A 444 24.60 1.66 -1.19
C PRO A 444 26.11 1.54 -1.46
N ASN A 445 26.61 2.30 -2.43
CA ASN A 445 27.99 2.20 -2.90
C ASN A 445 29.03 2.50 -1.80
N ASN A 446 28.73 3.41 -0.86
CA ASN A 446 29.66 3.74 0.22
C ASN A 446 29.74 2.59 1.23
N LEU A 447 28.60 2.03 1.60
CA LEU A 447 28.52 0.86 2.48
C LEU A 447 29.23 -0.36 1.85
N ILE A 448 28.99 -0.64 0.56
CA ILE A 448 29.64 -1.75 -0.14
C ILE A 448 31.16 -1.59 -0.09
N LYS A 449 31.68 -0.37 -0.29
CA LYS A 449 33.11 -0.09 -0.20
C LYS A 449 33.65 -0.34 1.21
N LEU A 450 32.96 0.15 2.25
CA LEU A 450 33.35 -0.08 3.64
C LEU A 450 33.41 -1.58 3.98
N LEU A 451 32.38 -2.33 3.59
CA LEU A 451 32.32 -3.78 3.80
C LEU A 451 33.43 -4.52 3.03
N GLY A 452 33.81 -4.04 1.85
CA GLY A 452 34.89 -4.61 1.06
C GLY A 452 36.30 -4.40 1.65
N GLU A 453 36.48 -3.38 2.49
CA GLU A 453 37.76 -3.07 3.14
C GLU A 453 38.09 -4.02 4.32
N SER A 454 37.10 -4.78 4.82
CA SER A 454 37.27 -5.70 5.96
C SER A 454 36.54 -7.02 5.76
N SER A 455 37.24 -8.16 5.86
CA SER A 455 36.67 -9.49 5.60
C SER A 455 36.12 -10.22 6.84
N GLY A 456 36.41 -9.74 8.05
CA GLY A 456 36.11 -10.44 9.30
C GLY A 456 34.84 -9.98 10.03
N PHE A 457 34.65 -10.55 11.22
CA PHE A 457 33.59 -10.21 12.17
C PHE A 457 34.14 -9.94 13.58
N GLU A 458 35.46 -9.97 13.79
CA GLU A 458 36.09 -9.93 15.12
C GLU A 458 35.82 -8.61 15.85
N GLY A 459 35.46 -7.55 15.12
CA GLY A 459 35.07 -6.27 15.70
C GLY A 459 33.84 -6.37 16.60
N VAL A 460 32.96 -7.36 16.37
CA VAL A 460 31.79 -7.60 17.23
C VAL A 460 32.17 -8.14 18.61
N GLY A 461 33.28 -8.88 18.73
CA GLY A 461 33.81 -9.31 20.02
C GLY A 461 34.66 -8.26 20.73
N LYS A 462 35.20 -7.28 19.99
CA LYS A 462 36.18 -6.31 20.48
C LYS A 462 35.59 -4.97 20.92
N TYR A 463 34.35 -4.64 20.54
CA TYR A 463 33.77 -3.34 20.88
C TYR A 463 33.41 -3.21 22.38
N ASP A 464 33.17 -4.33 23.06
CA ASP A 464 32.72 -4.37 24.46
C ASP A 464 33.21 -5.63 25.19
N LEU A 465 34.25 -5.49 26.02
CA LEU A 465 34.91 -6.61 26.71
C LEU A 465 34.47 -6.78 28.18
N HIS A 466 33.74 -5.82 28.76
CA HIS A 466 33.45 -5.78 30.20
C HIS A 466 32.00 -6.16 30.51
N GLN A 467 31.82 -7.30 31.20
CA GLN A 467 30.61 -7.62 31.96
C GLN A 467 30.65 -6.87 33.30
N VAL A 468 30.32 -5.57 33.34
CA VAL A 468 30.17 -4.86 34.62
C VAL A 468 28.69 -4.61 34.90
N SER A 469 28.20 -5.31 35.94
CA SER A 469 26.94 -5.15 36.68
C SER A 469 25.63 -5.16 35.89
N GLU A 470 24.52 -5.51 36.57
CA GLU A 470 23.18 -5.76 35.99
C GLU A 470 22.85 -4.87 34.77
N GLN A 471 22.81 -5.50 33.60
CA GLN A 471 22.44 -4.89 32.32
C GLN A 471 21.07 -4.21 32.47
N MET A 472 21.06 -2.89 32.61
CA MET A 472 19.79 -2.17 32.73
C MET A 472 19.03 -2.14 31.38
N TYR A 473 19.75 -2.28 30.26
CA TYR A 473 19.22 -2.24 28.90
C TYR A 473 19.99 -3.19 27.98
N VAL A 474 19.30 -3.77 27.00
CA VAL A 474 19.87 -4.71 26.02
C VAL A 474 20.46 -3.94 24.82
N ASP A 475 21.60 -4.41 24.31
CA ASP A 475 22.29 -3.78 23.19
C ASP A 475 21.52 -4.03 21.87
N CYS A 476 21.46 -2.98 21.03
CA CYS A 476 20.99 -3.09 19.65
C CYS A 476 22.17 -2.88 18.68
N TRP A 477 21.99 -3.23 17.40
CA TRP A 477 23.07 -3.11 16.41
C TRP A 477 23.44 -1.65 16.11
N SER A 478 22.43 -0.79 16.08
CA SER A 478 22.58 0.63 15.73
C SER A 478 23.34 1.45 16.77
N LEU A 479 23.24 1.09 18.06
CA LEU A 479 23.81 1.86 19.15
C LEU A 479 25.36 1.83 19.16
N PRO A 480 26.05 0.67 19.16
CA PRO A 480 27.51 0.62 19.06
C PRO A 480 28.05 1.28 17.80
N VAL A 481 27.36 1.12 16.67
CA VAL A 481 27.75 1.76 15.40
C VAL A 481 27.72 3.28 15.53
N ALA A 482 26.66 3.85 16.11
CA ALA A 482 26.56 5.29 16.34
C ALA A 482 27.64 5.78 17.31
N THR A 483 27.86 5.06 18.42
CA THR A 483 28.87 5.42 19.44
C THR A 483 30.30 5.37 18.88
N LEU A 484 30.68 4.30 18.18
CA LEU A 484 32.00 4.18 17.53
C LEU A 484 32.21 5.29 16.50
N THR A 485 31.16 5.67 15.76
CA THR A 485 31.21 6.76 14.80
C THR A 485 31.42 8.11 15.48
N ALA A 486 30.74 8.37 16.61
CA ALA A 486 30.93 9.59 17.39
C ALA A 486 32.40 9.76 17.85
N ILE A 487 33.02 8.68 18.31
CA ILE A 487 34.44 8.68 18.69
C ILE A 487 35.30 8.94 17.44
N ALA A 488 35.07 8.22 16.34
CA ALA A 488 35.86 8.34 15.12
C ALA A 488 35.86 9.76 14.52
N ILE A 489 34.70 10.45 14.51
CA ILE A 489 34.60 11.81 13.96
C ILE A 489 35.07 12.91 14.91
N SER A 490 35.33 12.57 16.19
CA SER A 490 35.89 13.51 17.17
C SER A 490 37.41 13.64 17.10
N LEU A 491 38.08 12.75 16.35
CA LEU A 491 39.54 12.74 16.23
C LEU A 491 40.01 13.93 15.34
N PRO A 492 40.82 14.87 15.87
CA PRO A 492 41.15 16.13 15.20
C PRO A 492 42.12 15.99 14.02
N ASN A 493 43.03 15.00 14.05
CA ASN A 493 44.06 14.81 13.01
C ASN A 493 43.58 13.96 11.83
N ILE A 494 42.28 13.68 11.72
CA ILE A 494 41.72 12.92 10.60
C ILE A 494 41.24 13.89 9.52
N GLN A 495 41.61 13.61 8.27
CA GLN A 495 41.15 14.40 7.14
C GLN A 495 39.61 14.42 7.09
N LYS A 496 39.02 15.61 7.01
CA LYS A 496 37.55 15.78 6.95
C LYS A 496 36.87 14.93 5.86
N SER A 497 37.53 14.72 4.72
CA SER A 497 36.99 13.84 3.68
C SER A 497 36.89 12.37 4.08
N MET A 498 37.72 11.89 5.02
CA MET A 498 37.64 10.53 5.55
C MET A 498 36.50 10.40 6.57
N THR A 499 36.31 11.38 7.46
CA THR A 499 35.18 11.40 8.40
C THR A 499 33.85 11.57 7.66
N ASP A 500 33.77 12.46 6.67
CA ASP A 500 32.59 12.62 5.80
C ASP A 500 32.27 11.33 5.02
N ARG A 501 33.30 10.58 4.61
CA ARG A 501 33.13 9.28 3.94
C ARG A 501 32.57 8.24 4.91
N LEU A 502 33.12 8.13 6.12
CA LEU A 502 32.63 7.22 7.15
C LEU A 502 31.17 7.51 7.51
N LEU A 503 30.81 8.78 7.70
CA LEU A 503 29.43 9.21 7.97
C LEU A 503 28.46 8.73 6.87
N LYS A 504 28.83 8.88 5.59
CA LYS A 504 28.01 8.37 4.47
C LYS A 504 27.87 6.85 4.49
N CYS A 505 28.95 6.12 4.74
CA CYS A 505 28.91 4.66 4.84
C CYS A 505 27.99 4.20 5.98
N VAL A 506 28.09 4.85 7.15
CA VAL A 506 27.28 4.51 8.32
C VAL A 506 25.81 4.91 8.14
N SER A 507 25.52 6.05 7.53
CA SER A 507 24.15 6.47 7.19
C SER A 507 23.45 5.45 6.26
N GLU A 508 24.17 4.98 5.23
CA GLU A 508 23.70 3.90 4.36
C GLU A 508 23.51 2.59 5.15
N GLY A 509 24.47 2.20 5.99
CA GLY A 509 24.40 1.00 6.83
C GLY A 509 23.22 0.98 7.79
N LEU A 510 23.02 2.07 8.54
CA LEU A 510 21.96 2.20 9.54
C LEU A 510 20.56 2.16 8.93
N THR A 511 20.41 2.56 7.66
CA THR A 511 19.16 2.40 6.92
C THR A 511 18.73 0.93 6.84
N TYR A 512 19.68 0.01 6.63
CA TYR A 512 19.41 -1.42 6.57
C TYR A 512 19.36 -2.08 7.95
N VAL A 513 20.20 -1.64 8.89
CA VAL A 513 20.15 -2.09 10.30
C VAL A 513 18.75 -1.84 10.88
N LYS A 514 18.15 -0.68 10.59
CA LYS A 514 16.79 -0.35 10.99
C LYS A 514 15.78 -1.40 10.53
N HIS A 515 15.87 -1.86 9.27
CA HIS A 515 14.97 -2.90 8.75
C HIS A 515 15.14 -4.24 9.47
N ILE A 516 16.36 -4.56 9.89
CA ILE A 516 16.68 -5.78 10.64
C ILE A 516 16.14 -5.70 12.06
N GLU A 517 16.46 -4.62 12.78
CA GLU A 517 16.01 -4.38 14.14
C GLU A 517 14.47 -4.36 14.26
N GLU A 518 13.79 -3.65 13.36
CA GLU A 518 12.31 -3.58 13.34
C GLU A 518 11.65 -4.93 12.99
N SER A 519 12.36 -5.85 12.33
CA SER A 519 11.79 -7.13 11.90
C SER A 519 12.12 -8.30 12.83
N LEU A 520 13.32 -8.30 13.44
CA LEU A 520 13.84 -9.42 14.24
C LEU A 520 13.93 -9.09 15.74
N ASN A 521 14.14 -7.83 16.11
CA ASN A 521 14.37 -7.40 17.50
C ASN A 521 13.21 -6.49 17.98
N ALA A 522 11.97 -6.95 17.79
CA ALA A 522 10.76 -6.14 17.98
C ALA A 522 10.16 -6.19 19.41
N THR A 523 10.87 -6.76 20.39
CA THR A 523 10.39 -6.80 21.79
C THR A 523 10.62 -5.45 22.50
N ASP A 524 9.76 -5.13 23.48
CA ASP A 524 9.74 -3.84 24.18
C ASP A 524 11.11 -3.46 24.79
N GLU A 525 11.90 -4.46 25.16
CA GLU A 525 13.25 -4.32 25.72
C GLU A 525 14.21 -3.64 24.73
N TYR A 526 14.26 -4.08 23.46
CA TYR A 526 15.14 -3.50 22.44
C TYR A 526 14.61 -2.19 21.87
N ILE A 527 13.29 -1.97 21.89
CA ILE A 527 12.67 -0.76 21.31
C ILE A 527 13.22 0.51 21.98
N SER A 528 13.50 0.46 23.28
CA SER A 528 14.09 1.57 24.03
C SER A 528 15.50 1.93 23.50
N SER A 529 16.38 0.94 23.38
CA SER A 529 17.74 1.10 22.85
C SER A 529 17.76 1.54 21.39
N GLN A 530 16.87 0.99 20.56
CA GLN A 530 16.74 1.37 19.15
C GLN A 530 16.27 2.82 18.97
N LYS A 531 15.33 3.28 19.82
CA LYS A 531 14.91 4.69 19.82
C LYS A 531 16.06 5.61 20.24
N ALA A 532 16.79 5.22 21.29
CA ALA A 532 17.96 5.98 21.74
C ALA A 532 19.02 6.07 20.64
N ALA A 533 19.35 4.96 19.97
CA ALA A 533 20.29 4.92 18.86
C ALA A 533 19.87 5.81 17.68
N ARG A 534 18.57 5.88 17.35
CA ARG A 534 18.05 6.76 16.28
C ARG A 534 18.19 8.24 16.64
N MET A 535 17.88 8.61 17.88
CA MET A 535 18.05 9.99 18.35
C MET A 535 19.53 10.37 18.38
N LEU A 536 20.38 9.47 18.86
CA LEU A 536 21.82 9.63 18.92
C LEU A 536 22.41 9.81 17.51
N TRP A 537 22.03 8.94 16.56
CA TRP A 537 22.51 9.02 15.19
C TRP A 537 22.11 10.34 14.52
N LEU A 538 20.88 10.80 14.72
CA LEU A 538 20.42 12.08 14.16
C LEU A 538 21.22 13.26 14.74
N GLU A 539 21.57 13.21 16.02
CA GLU A 539 22.41 14.22 16.66
C GLU A 539 23.85 14.21 16.11
N ILE A 540 24.42 13.02 15.88
CA ILE A 540 25.76 12.85 15.31
C ILE A 540 25.80 13.33 13.85
N GLU A 541 24.89 12.83 13.01
CA GLU A 541 24.88 13.07 11.57
C GLU A 541 24.57 14.54 11.22
N VAL A 542 23.61 15.14 11.92
CA VAL A 542 23.14 16.51 11.60
C VAL A 542 23.90 17.56 12.41
N CYS A 543 24.04 17.35 13.71
CA CYS A 543 24.54 18.37 14.63
C CYS A 543 26.03 18.20 14.97
N HIS A 544 26.67 17.08 14.59
CA HIS A 544 28.04 16.73 15.01
C HIS A 544 28.20 16.77 16.54
N LYS A 545 27.18 16.27 17.25
CA LYS A 545 27.11 16.26 18.70
C LYS A 545 26.88 14.87 19.25
N TRP A 546 27.27 14.68 20.50
CA TRP A 546 26.94 13.53 21.33
C TRP A 546 26.37 14.03 22.65
N LEU A 547 25.08 13.79 22.91
CA LEU A 547 24.37 14.21 24.13
C LEU A 547 24.53 15.72 24.43
N GLY A 548 24.40 16.54 23.40
CA GLY A 548 24.55 18.00 23.45
C GLY A 548 25.99 18.50 23.33
N ILE A 549 26.99 17.61 23.46
CA ILE A 549 28.40 17.97 23.44
C ILE A 549 28.93 17.97 22.00
N ASN A 550 29.58 19.05 21.59
CA ASN A 550 30.15 19.17 20.25
C ASN A 550 31.41 18.29 20.10
N LEU A 551 31.37 17.39 19.11
CA LEU A 551 32.42 16.42 18.83
C LEU A 551 33.69 17.07 18.23
N GLN A 552 33.58 18.28 17.68
CA GLN A 552 34.69 19.07 17.12
C GLN A 552 35.11 20.20 18.07
N THR A 553 35.02 20.00 19.38
CA THR A 553 35.40 21.04 20.34
C THR A 553 36.90 21.37 20.26
N PRO A 554 37.29 22.66 20.32
CA PRO A 554 38.68 23.08 20.21
C PRO A 554 39.58 22.54 21.35
N ALA A 555 38.99 22.07 22.45
CA ALA A 555 39.72 21.39 23.53
C ALA A 555 40.34 20.05 23.10
N HIS A 556 39.92 19.47 21.96
CA HIS A 556 40.47 18.21 21.45
C HIS A 556 41.60 18.42 20.42
N GLU A 557 41.79 19.62 19.86
CA GLU A 557 42.71 19.90 18.74
C GLU A 557 44.18 19.53 19.03
N THR A 558 44.59 19.49 20.30
CA THR A 558 45.97 19.18 20.72
C THR A 558 46.12 17.89 21.53
N ASN A 559 45.02 17.17 21.78
CA ASN A 559 45.03 16.06 22.74
C ASN A 559 45.50 14.75 22.11
N ALA A 560 46.24 13.96 22.89
CA ALA A 560 46.67 12.64 22.48
C ALA A 560 45.45 11.70 22.34
N THR A 561 45.55 10.68 21.49
CA THR A 561 44.49 9.67 21.24
C THR A 561 43.85 9.15 22.53
N LYS A 562 44.67 8.80 23.52
CA LYS A 562 44.25 8.32 24.84
C LYS A 562 43.43 9.34 25.63
N GLU A 563 43.80 10.61 25.59
CA GLU A 563 43.12 11.68 26.35
C GLU A 563 41.69 11.91 25.83
N ILE A 564 41.48 11.82 24.53
CA ILE A 564 40.15 11.92 23.91
C ILE A 564 39.26 10.76 24.38
N VAL A 565 39.76 9.52 24.26
CA VAL A 565 38.99 8.32 24.67
C VAL A 565 38.71 8.34 26.19
N GLN A 566 39.68 8.73 27.02
CA GLN A 566 39.52 8.86 28.46
C GLN A 566 38.50 9.95 28.83
N TRP A 567 38.50 11.07 28.09
CA TRP A 567 37.53 12.14 28.30
C TRP A 567 36.10 11.67 28.03
N PHE A 568 35.85 10.94 26.94
CA PHE A 568 34.53 10.34 26.68
C PHE A 568 34.15 9.33 27.77
N CYS A 569 35.09 8.49 28.21
CA CYS A 569 34.88 7.49 29.26
C CYS A 569 34.43 8.15 30.57
N ASN A 570 35.20 9.11 31.09
CA ASN A 570 34.89 9.81 32.33
C ASN A 570 33.60 10.63 32.23
N THR A 571 33.36 11.27 31.08
CA THR A 571 32.14 12.08 30.87
C THR A 571 30.90 11.19 30.86
N ALA A 572 30.97 10.04 30.19
CA ALA A 572 29.90 9.06 30.16
C ALA A 572 29.63 8.44 31.54
N GLU A 573 30.68 8.08 32.29
CA GLU A 573 30.58 7.55 33.66
C GLU A 573 29.86 8.54 34.61
N ASN A 574 30.22 9.82 34.53
CA ASN A 574 29.58 10.88 35.31
C ASN A 574 28.09 11.01 34.99
N MET A 575 27.72 10.96 33.70
CA MET A 575 26.31 11.03 33.27
C MET A 575 25.50 9.83 33.74
N VAL A 576 26.05 8.61 33.65
CA VAL A 576 25.41 7.38 34.14
C VAL A 576 25.22 7.45 35.66
N SER A 577 26.27 7.81 36.40
CA SER A 577 26.24 7.94 37.86
C SER A 577 25.22 8.99 38.34
N GLU A 578 25.15 10.14 37.66
CA GLU A 578 24.18 11.20 37.98
C GLU A 578 22.74 10.73 37.78
N LEU A 579 22.47 9.97 36.71
CA LEU A 579 21.15 9.43 36.43
C LEU A 579 20.75 8.30 37.38
N GLU A 580 21.69 7.44 37.77
CA GLU A 580 21.47 6.41 38.78
C GLU A 580 21.13 7.01 40.14
N SER A 581 21.77 8.11 40.53
CA SER A 581 21.47 8.83 41.77
C SER A 581 20.08 9.51 41.76
N LYS A 582 19.50 9.78 40.59
CA LYS A 582 18.20 10.44 40.40
C LYS A 582 17.01 9.48 40.27
N LYS A 583 17.22 8.15 40.30
CA LYS A 583 16.16 7.13 40.16
C LYS A 583 15.18 7.11 41.35
N MET A 584 14.25 8.07 41.40
CA MET A 584 13.06 7.97 42.27
C MET A 584 11.80 8.67 41.71
N LYS A 585 11.79 9.13 40.46
CA LYS A 585 10.58 9.63 39.78
C LYS A 585 10.58 9.14 38.33
N GLY A 586 9.40 8.75 37.84
CA GLY A 586 9.19 8.00 36.60
C GLY A 586 10.09 8.38 35.42
N SER A 587 10.59 7.35 34.74
CA SER A 587 11.45 7.43 33.56
C SER A 587 10.72 8.08 32.39
N ASP A 588 11.04 9.33 32.07
CA ASP A 588 10.64 9.97 30.80
C ASP A 588 11.57 9.52 29.66
N ASP A 589 11.09 9.55 28.41
CA ASP A 589 11.81 9.09 27.21
C ASP A 589 13.19 9.78 27.06
N SER A 590 13.31 11.05 27.50
CA SER A 590 14.58 11.78 27.49
C SER A 590 15.61 11.22 28.46
N SER A 591 15.19 10.64 29.59
CA SER A 591 16.12 10.07 30.57
C SER A 591 16.70 8.74 30.10
N VAL A 592 15.86 7.92 29.44
CA VAL A 592 16.27 6.66 28.81
C VAL A 592 17.26 6.91 27.67
N TYR A 593 17.01 7.93 26.85
CA TYR A 593 17.92 8.34 25.78
C TYR A 593 19.34 8.62 26.29
N ILE A 594 19.45 9.47 27.31
CA ILE A 594 20.74 9.86 27.88
C ILE A 594 21.40 8.66 28.55
N SER A 595 20.68 7.88 29.36
CA SER A 595 21.25 6.73 30.07
C SER A 595 21.79 5.67 29.12
N VAL A 596 21.03 5.31 28.09
CA VAL A 596 21.43 4.26 27.12
C VAL A 596 22.64 4.73 26.31
N SER A 597 22.62 5.96 25.82
CA SER A 597 23.70 6.51 24.99
C SER A 597 24.99 6.72 25.79
N ALA A 598 24.89 7.21 27.04
CA ALA A 598 26.02 7.38 27.93
C ALA A 598 26.62 6.01 28.33
N ASN A 599 25.78 5.03 28.68
CA ASN A 599 26.25 3.69 29.04
C ASN A 599 27.00 3.02 27.87
N SER A 600 26.49 3.15 26.64
CA SER A 600 27.19 2.64 25.44
C SER A 600 28.56 3.30 25.24
N MET A 601 28.65 4.62 25.38
CA MET A 601 29.92 5.36 25.27
C MET A 601 30.92 4.92 26.35
N TYR A 602 30.47 4.80 27.60
CA TYR A 602 31.30 4.36 28.71
C TYR A 602 31.90 2.97 28.45
N ARG A 603 31.07 1.98 28.10
CA ARG A 603 31.52 0.59 27.87
C ARG A 603 32.50 0.46 26.70
N ILE A 604 32.21 1.14 25.58
CA ILE A 604 33.06 1.11 24.39
C ILE A 604 34.40 1.79 24.67
N THR A 605 34.40 2.97 25.29
CA THR A 605 35.65 3.70 25.59
C THR A 605 36.49 2.99 26.64
N GLN A 606 35.88 2.42 27.68
CA GLN A 606 36.56 1.56 28.65
C GLN A 606 37.22 0.35 27.95
N THR A 607 36.52 -0.26 27.00
CA THR A 607 37.05 -1.39 26.23
C THR A 607 38.23 -0.98 25.33
N ILE A 608 38.15 0.18 24.66
CA ILE A 608 39.25 0.72 23.84
C ILE A 608 40.47 1.04 24.70
N LEU A 609 40.28 1.60 25.90
CA LEU A 609 41.36 1.87 26.86
C LEU A 609 42.00 0.57 27.36
N ALA A 610 41.17 -0.44 27.66
CA ALA A 610 41.63 -1.74 28.17
C ALA A 610 42.39 -2.56 27.13
N SER A 611 41.90 -2.62 25.88
CA SER A 611 42.52 -3.40 24.80
C SER A 611 43.86 -2.82 24.35
N ASN A 612 44.07 -1.51 24.50
CA ASN A 612 45.30 -0.83 24.10
C ASN A 612 46.21 -0.46 25.28
N HIS A 613 45.97 -0.96 26.50
CA HIS A 613 46.57 -0.44 27.75
C HIS A 613 48.13 -0.40 27.78
N ALA A 614 48.81 -1.24 27.00
CA ALA A 614 50.28 -1.26 26.88
C ALA A 614 50.86 -0.35 25.76
N HIS A 615 50.04 0.08 24.80
CA HIS A 615 50.48 0.78 23.58
C HIS A 615 49.63 2.00 23.19
N ILE A 616 48.55 2.34 23.91
CA ILE A 616 47.62 3.42 23.52
C ILE A 616 48.28 4.80 23.47
N ASP A 617 49.35 5.00 24.25
CA ASP A 617 50.18 6.22 24.20
C ASP A 617 51.01 6.32 22.90
N GLN A 618 51.15 5.22 22.14
CA GLN A 618 51.86 5.11 20.86
C GLN A 618 50.91 5.00 19.65
N VAL A 619 49.62 4.70 19.86
CA VAL A 619 48.62 4.57 18.79
C VAL A 619 48.30 5.94 18.20
N SER A 620 48.57 6.10 16.90
CA SER A 620 48.25 7.35 16.19
C SER A 620 46.73 7.52 16.09
N GLN A 621 46.26 8.75 15.92
CA GLN A 621 44.83 8.99 15.72
C GLN A 621 44.32 8.31 14.43
N GLU A 622 45.17 8.24 13.40
CA GLU A 622 44.88 7.54 12.13
C GLU A 622 44.70 6.04 12.35
N GLU A 623 45.56 5.41 13.15
CA GLU A 623 45.47 4.00 13.49
C GLU A 623 44.20 3.71 14.31
N LEU A 624 43.86 4.56 15.29
CA LEU A 624 42.59 4.44 16.01
C LEU A 624 41.38 4.61 15.07
N PHE A 625 41.43 5.57 14.15
CA PHE A 625 40.36 5.78 13.17
C PHE A 625 40.14 4.56 12.27
N GLU A 626 41.22 3.90 11.82
CA GLU A 626 41.15 2.64 11.06
C GLU A 626 40.58 1.50 11.90
N GLN A 627 41.00 1.37 13.17
CA GLN A 627 40.44 0.38 14.10
C GLN A 627 38.93 0.59 14.32
N LEU A 628 38.49 1.83 14.55
CA LEU A 628 37.07 2.17 14.72
C LEU A 628 36.27 1.90 13.45
N SER A 629 36.80 2.30 12.28
CA SER A 629 36.17 2.05 10.98
C SER A 629 36.04 0.54 10.70
N SER A 630 37.06 -0.25 11.05
CA SER A 630 37.02 -1.71 10.96
C SER A 630 35.97 -2.32 11.89
N MET A 631 35.89 -1.87 13.15
CA MET A 631 34.86 -2.35 14.10
C MET A 631 33.45 -2.03 13.61
N ILE A 632 33.21 -0.81 13.12
CA ILE A 632 31.94 -0.41 12.50
C ILE A 632 31.59 -1.34 11.34
N SER A 633 32.55 -1.58 10.44
CA SER A 633 32.35 -2.46 9.29
C SER A 633 32.03 -3.90 9.70
N HIS A 634 32.73 -4.46 10.70
CA HIS A 634 32.46 -5.80 11.23
C HIS A 634 31.05 -5.91 11.85
N ILE A 635 30.62 -4.92 12.64
CA ILE A 635 29.28 -4.89 13.25
C ILE A 635 28.19 -4.77 12.17
N LEU A 636 28.39 -3.90 11.19
CA LEU A 636 27.47 -3.78 10.06
C LEU A 636 27.42 -5.08 9.24
N ALA A 637 28.57 -5.68 8.92
CA ALA A 637 28.66 -6.94 8.19
C ALA A 637 27.87 -8.04 8.92
N ALA A 638 28.11 -8.23 10.22
CA ALA A 638 27.43 -9.20 11.06
C ALA A 638 25.91 -8.98 11.07
N CYS A 639 25.47 -7.74 11.29
CA CYS A 639 24.06 -7.39 11.25
C CYS A 639 23.42 -7.75 9.90
N LEU A 640 24.05 -7.36 8.79
CA LEU A 640 23.56 -7.52 7.43
C LEU A 640 23.47 -8.98 6.96
N THR A 641 24.12 -9.92 7.63
CA THR A 641 23.92 -11.37 7.40
C THR A 641 22.47 -11.80 7.62
N ASN A 642 21.70 -11.03 8.40
CA ASN A 642 20.28 -11.27 8.66
C ASN A 642 19.34 -10.77 7.54
N LEU A 643 19.84 -10.05 6.53
CA LEU A 643 19.02 -9.50 5.43
C LEU A 643 18.16 -10.56 4.69
N PRO A 644 18.66 -11.77 4.36
CA PRO A 644 17.84 -12.81 3.75
C PRO A 644 16.63 -13.18 4.62
N ARG A 645 16.82 -13.35 5.93
CA ARG A 645 15.74 -13.66 6.90
C ARG A 645 14.70 -12.55 6.96
N VAL A 646 15.13 -11.28 7.02
CA VAL A 646 14.23 -10.13 7.01
C VAL A 646 13.37 -10.10 5.75
N LYS A 647 13.97 -10.35 4.58
CA LYS A 647 13.23 -10.40 3.30
C LYS A 647 12.22 -11.53 3.28
N ALA A 648 12.62 -12.72 3.74
CA ALA A 648 11.71 -13.86 3.86
C ALA A 648 10.55 -13.54 4.81
N MET A 649 10.81 -12.97 5.99
CA MET A 649 9.74 -12.54 6.90
C MET A 649 8.78 -11.53 6.26
N LYS A 650 9.30 -10.53 5.55
CA LYS A 650 8.46 -9.55 4.83
C LYS A 650 7.60 -10.22 3.75
N CYS A 651 8.08 -11.27 3.08
CA CYS A 651 7.30 -12.07 2.14
C CYS A 651 6.12 -12.84 2.77
N HIS A 652 6.19 -13.15 4.07
CA HIS A 652 5.21 -13.96 4.80
C HIS A 652 4.17 -13.15 5.59
N THR A 653 3.91 -11.90 5.20
CA THR A 653 2.96 -11.03 5.90
C THR A 653 1.56 -11.66 6.01
N SER A 654 1.04 -11.75 7.24
CA SER A 654 -0.26 -12.34 7.52
C SER A 654 -1.44 -11.44 7.15
N VAL A 655 -1.25 -10.12 7.09
CA VAL A 655 -2.31 -9.16 6.79
C VAL A 655 -2.49 -9.02 5.28
N ILE A 656 -3.61 -9.51 4.74
CA ILE A 656 -3.85 -9.58 3.28
C ILE A 656 -3.71 -8.22 2.58
N GLU A 657 -4.16 -7.13 3.22
CA GLU A 657 -4.08 -5.77 2.68
C GLU A 657 -2.64 -5.24 2.59
N LYS A 658 -1.73 -5.74 3.45
CA LYS A 658 -0.32 -5.33 3.50
C LYS A 658 0.62 -6.26 2.74
N ARG A 659 0.13 -7.40 2.23
CA ARG A 659 0.95 -8.41 1.56
C ARG A 659 1.69 -7.84 0.35
N GLU A 660 0.98 -7.24 -0.61
CA GLU A 660 1.60 -6.69 -1.83
C GLU A 660 2.67 -5.65 -1.49
N GLU A 661 2.39 -4.74 -0.56
CA GLU A 661 3.34 -3.73 -0.09
C GLU A 661 4.55 -4.35 0.61
N SER A 662 4.34 -5.33 1.48
CA SER A 662 5.45 -5.98 2.18
C SER A 662 6.35 -6.78 1.24
N VAL A 663 5.79 -7.50 0.26
CA VAL A 663 6.61 -8.17 -0.77
C VAL A 663 7.30 -7.14 -1.67
N HIS A 664 6.68 -5.98 -1.93
CA HIS A 664 7.32 -4.89 -2.68
C HIS A 664 8.57 -4.40 -1.95
N VAL A 665 8.48 -4.15 -0.64
CA VAL A 665 9.62 -3.77 0.19
C VAL A 665 10.70 -4.87 0.18
N ALA A 666 10.30 -6.14 0.26
CA ALA A 666 11.27 -7.26 0.16
C ALA A 666 11.99 -7.29 -1.19
N ALA A 667 11.28 -7.06 -2.30
CA ALA A 667 11.85 -7.02 -3.64
C ALA A 667 12.78 -5.82 -3.86
N GLN A 668 12.40 -4.65 -3.33
CA GLN A 668 13.26 -3.46 -3.35
C GLN A 668 14.54 -3.70 -2.55
N LEU A 669 14.41 -4.15 -1.30
CA LEU A 669 15.54 -4.47 -0.44
C LEU A 669 16.45 -5.53 -1.08
N LEU A 670 15.88 -6.52 -1.80
CA LEU A 670 16.65 -7.51 -2.54
C LEU A 670 17.53 -6.89 -3.62
N GLY A 671 17.00 -5.98 -4.43
CA GLY A 671 17.78 -5.28 -5.46
C GLY A 671 18.89 -4.40 -4.87
N GLU A 672 18.55 -3.60 -3.86
CA GLU A 672 19.47 -2.65 -3.21
C GLU A 672 20.63 -3.34 -2.48
N THR A 673 20.46 -4.56 -1.98
CA THR A 673 21.48 -5.24 -1.15
C THR A 673 22.05 -6.50 -1.81
N MET A 674 21.86 -6.65 -3.12
CA MET A 674 22.29 -7.84 -3.86
C MET A 674 23.81 -8.07 -3.76
N GLN A 675 24.61 -7.03 -3.98
CA GLN A 675 26.08 -7.13 -3.87
C GLN A 675 26.53 -7.40 -2.43
N ILE A 676 25.86 -6.80 -1.44
CA ILE A 676 26.15 -7.03 -0.02
C ILE A 676 25.95 -8.51 0.32
N ILE A 677 24.82 -9.10 -0.06
CA ILE A 677 24.55 -10.52 0.22
C ILE A 677 25.64 -11.41 -0.40
N ASN A 678 25.96 -11.19 -1.68
CA ASN A 678 27.00 -11.97 -2.35
C ASN A 678 28.35 -11.85 -1.63
N SER A 679 28.73 -10.63 -1.22
CA SER A 679 30.01 -10.39 -0.51
C SER A 679 30.07 -10.98 0.90
N LEU A 680 28.93 -11.14 1.56
CA LEU A 680 28.83 -11.71 2.91
C LEU A 680 28.70 -13.23 2.87
N GLN A 681 28.19 -13.81 1.79
CA GLN A 681 28.01 -15.25 1.63
C GLN A 681 29.33 -16.01 1.62
N ASP A 682 30.40 -15.38 1.14
CA ASP A 682 31.75 -15.96 1.10
C ASP A 682 32.48 -15.90 2.45
N ARG A 683 31.89 -15.26 3.47
CA ARG A 683 32.49 -15.14 4.82
C ARG A 683 32.06 -16.30 5.71
N GLU A 684 33.01 -16.83 6.48
CA GLU A 684 32.71 -17.86 7.48
C GLU A 684 31.92 -17.25 8.65
N LEU A 685 30.71 -17.76 8.88
CA LEU A 685 29.85 -17.35 9.98
C LEU A 685 30.29 -18.03 11.29
N PRO A 686 30.10 -17.36 12.46
CA PRO A 686 30.29 -17.99 13.75
C PRO A 686 29.29 -19.14 13.94
N SER A 687 29.64 -20.09 14.81
CA SER A 687 28.84 -21.28 15.15
C SER A 687 27.63 -20.95 16.06
N LEU A 688 26.79 -20.03 15.60
CA LEU A 688 25.55 -19.61 16.27
C LEU A 688 24.33 -20.31 15.70
N ASN A 689 23.32 -20.52 16.55
CA ASN A 689 22.03 -20.98 16.05
C ASN A 689 21.37 -19.89 15.17
N PRO A 690 20.55 -20.26 14.17
CA PRO A 690 19.82 -19.32 13.33
C PRO A 690 19.05 -18.23 14.10
N ASP A 691 18.50 -18.59 15.26
CA ASP A 691 17.72 -17.69 16.12
C ASP A 691 18.57 -16.77 17.00
N GLU A 692 19.87 -17.01 17.09
CA GLU A 692 20.81 -16.20 17.86
C GLU A 692 21.48 -15.12 17.00
N LEU A 693 21.63 -15.35 15.70
CA LEU A 693 22.23 -14.40 14.74
C LEU A 693 21.63 -12.98 14.71
N PRO A 694 20.34 -12.75 15.02
CA PRO A 694 19.79 -11.40 15.06
C PRO A 694 20.24 -10.56 16.27
N PHE A 695 20.86 -11.18 17.27
CA PHE A 695 21.17 -10.55 18.55
C PHE A 695 22.66 -10.28 18.70
N ILE A 696 23.05 -9.01 18.76
CA ILE A 696 24.46 -8.60 18.86
C ILE A 696 25.16 -9.18 20.09
N ASP A 697 24.44 -9.33 21.21
CA ASP A 697 24.96 -9.93 22.44
C ASP A 697 25.43 -11.38 22.21
N LYS A 698 24.69 -12.16 21.41
CA LYS A 698 25.05 -13.54 21.08
C LYS A 698 26.31 -13.64 20.21
N TRP A 699 26.47 -12.70 19.28
CA TRP A 699 27.71 -12.60 18.52
C TRP A 699 28.89 -12.27 19.42
N ARG A 700 28.74 -11.30 20.32
CA ARG A 700 29.77 -10.93 21.29
C ARG A 700 30.15 -12.11 22.18
N ASP A 701 29.18 -12.81 22.75
CA ASP A 701 29.39 -13.98 23.62
C ASP A 701 30.18 -15.09 22.88
N CYS A 702 29.88 -15.33 21.60
CA CYS A 702 30.57 -16.32 20.77
C CYS A 702 32.07 -15.99 20.57
N PHE A 703 32.43 -14.70 20.45
CA PHE A 703 33.82 -14.29 20.32
C PHE A 703 34.58 -14.26 21.66
N LEU A 704 33.89 -14.04 22.79
CA LEU A 704 34.48 -14.05 24.13
C LEU A 704 34.72 -15.48 24.65
N HIS A 705 33.85 -16.42 24.27
CA HIS A 705 33.92 -17.82 24.68
C HIS A 705 33.84 -18.74 23.45
N PRO A 706 34.89 -18.82 22.63
CA PRO A 706 34.91 -19.75 21.50
C PRO A 706 34.76 -21.18 22.03
N SER A 707 33.72 -21.88 21.59
CA SER A 707 33.52 -23.30 21.89
C SER A 707 34.78 -24.10 21.52
N PRO A 708 35.22 -25.06 22.35
CA PRO A 708 36.48 -25.79 22.16
C PRO A 708 36.53 -26.65 20.89
#